data_AF-A0A195FH69-F1
#
_entry.id   AF-A0A195FH69-F1
#
_cell.length_a   1.000
_cell.length_b   1.000
_cell.length_c   1.000
_cell.angle_alpha   90.00
_cell.angle_beta   90.00
_cell.angle_gamma   90.00
#
_symmetry.space_group_name_H-M   'P 1'
#
loop_
_entity.id
_entity.type
_entity.pdbx_description
1 polymer ?
#
loop_
_entity_poly.entity_id
_entity_poly.type
_entity_poly.pdbx_seq_one_letter_code
_entity_poly.pdbx_strand_id
1 'polypeptide(L)'
;MWLEECDSFAELCRGYLPYYLLIVLPIFIIISPVNPVTASHEFPVFRMHQYDLHGVPHGCRSAPISLEARSLAGWSTSRHCVVAKILDITPSVFQSIRSKAGALVIVLPKKISELTTEEKQHIMSLEESMMYGSETMIPVYFAPWHSELQIILDDIAGGFITDEKAGSAAEAIYNSISASGYQVVVTTGQALPKTDIKVATLHGKLTGTGTEEKLPTIAIVTYYDSTGVAPELSFGADSNASGVAMLLEIARLFSALYSTGRTRPQYNLVFITTGAGKLNYQGSKKWLEDQLDGVEGSVIQDAAYVICLDTVSASNNLYVHVSKPPKENSSGGLFYKELKTVSQSFNTVNVDGVHKKINLAEETLAWEHERYSIRRLPAAILSTLKSHEDSTRTTILDVSKDGQVDRLYKHTQIVSEALARHIYNLSSSQIFVGPLDVSKESLSLWFNYFASQPRAASLLADKNNLLVGTLKEAMARYLGDVKVTFHTPDKQDPEFVFYDVTKAILNVYRYKHRDMTDLENKLQESKSARLRLIATDGVFSMDGTIAPLSKIIELAKKYDAITFVDDCHATGFFGKTGRGTEEYFDHLGDIDIINSTLGKALGGAAGGYTTSKKEIVSLLRQRSRPYLFSNSIPPSVVASAIKVMDLITDSTKFLDRLAGNTEHFRNAMTMAGFTISGDNHPICPVMLGDAKLATIFADKMMGKGIYVIGFSYPVVPKDKARIRVQISAAHTTEDIDRAVNAFIQIGKEFAVI
;
A
#
# COMPACT_ATOMS: atom_id res chain seq x y z
N MET A 1 -21.42 -37.51 3.53
CA MET A 1 -22.17 -38.78 3.66
C MET A 1 -22.07 -39.69 2.44
N TRP A 2 -22.05 -39.19 1.19
CA TRP A 2 -22.05 -40.06 -0.01
C TRP A 2 -20.66 -40.48 -0.55
N LEU A 3 -19.58 -39.80 -0.13
CA LEU A 3 -18.21 -40.07 -0.60
C LEU A 3 -17.59 -41.35 -0.03
N GLU A 4 -18.15 -41.91 1.05
CA GLU A 4 -17.64 -43.12 1.70
C GLU A 4 -18.21 -44.41 1.11
N GLU A 5 -19.22 -44.33 0.23
CA GLU A 5 -19.93 -45.49 -0.35
C GLU A 5 -19.53 -45.81 -1.81
N CYS A 6 -18.52 -45.15 -2.37
CA CYS A 6 -18.11 -45.35 -3.77
C CYS A 6 -16.83 -46.21 -3.86
N ASP A 7 -16.95 -47.41 -4.43
CA ASP A 7 -15.83 -48.38 -4.55
C ASP A 7 -14.84 -48.02 -5.68
N SER A 8 -15.17 -47.08 -6.56
CA SER A 8 -14.24 -46.60 -7.60
C SER A 8 -14.51 -45.18 -8.11
N PHE A 9 -13.47 -44.52 -8.62
CA PHE A 9 -13.57 -43.20 -9.26
C PHE A 9 -14.52 -43.18 -10.47
N ALA A 10 -14.69 -44.33 -11.13
CA ALA A 10 -15.58 -44.47 -12.28
C ALA A 10 -17.07 -44.45 -11.89
N GLU A 11 -17.43 -44.93 -10.69
CA GLU A 11 -18.80 -44.83 -10.16
C GLU A 11 -19.14 -43.41 -9.72
N LEU A 12 -18.17 -42.67 -9.18
CA LEU A 12 -18.32 -41.25 -8.84
C LEU A 12 -18.73 -40.40 -10.06
N CYS A 13 -18.18 -40.71 -11.24
CA CYS A 13 -18.51 -40.02 -12.50
C CYS A 13 -19.80 -40.52 -13.17
N ARG A 14 -20.28 -41.74 -12.85
CA ARG A 14 -21.56 -42.28 -13.35
C ARG A 14 -22.77 -41.91 -12.49
N GLY A 15 -22.56 -41.59 -11.22
CA GLY A 15 -23.61 -41.22 -10.28
C GLY A 15 -24.07 -39.76 -10.41
N TYR A 16 -24.52 -39.17 -9.30
CA TYR A 16 -25.16 -37.84 -9.28
C TYR A 16 -24.21 -36.65 -9.53
N LEU A 17 -22.89 -36.86 -9.63
CA LEU A 17 -21.89 -35.80 -9.80
C LEU A 17 -22.12 -34.90 -11.04
N PRO A 18 -22.49 -35.42 -12.23
CA PRO A 18 -22.83 -34.58 -13.40
C PRO A 18 -24.11 -33.77 -13.16
N TYR A 19 -25.08 -34.32 -12.44
CA TYR A 19 -26.32 -33.63 -12.07
C TYR A 19 -26.06 -32.50 -11.06
N TYR A 20 -25.19 -32.74 -10.07
CA TYR A 20 -24.74 -31.69 -9.16
C TYR A 20 -23.95 -30.61 -9.89
N LEU A 21 -23.06 -30.95 -10.83
CA LEU A 21 -22.37 -29.94 -11.65
C LEU A 21 -23.35 -29.14 -12.54
N LEU A 22 -24.38 -29.78 -13.11
CA LEU A 22 -25.42 -29.12 -13.90
C LEU A 22 -26.35 -28.21 -13.09
N ILE A 23 -26.52 -28.45 -11.79
CA ILE A 23 -27.37 -27.62 -10.91
C ILE A 23 -26.54 -26.56 -10.19
N VAL A 24 -25.38 -26.94 -9.67
CA VAL A 24 -24.56 -26.10 -8.81
C VAL A 24 -23.76 -25.08 -9.63
N LEU A 25 -23.19 -25.47 -10.78
CA LEU A 25 -22.37 -24.57 -11.60
C LEU A 25 -23.17 -23.38 -12.20
N PRO A 26 -24.41 -23.55 -12.68
CA PRO A 26 -25.24 -22.41 -13.09
C PRO A 26 -25.67 -21.53 -11.92
N ILE A 27 -25.95 -22.13 -10.75
CA ILE A 27 -26.21 -21.38 -9.51
C ILE A 27 -25.00 -20.49 -9.18
N PHE A 28 -23.77 -21.01 -9.24
CA PHE A 28 -22.53 -20.22 -9.07
C PHE A 28 -22.40 -19.06 -10.07
N ILE A 29 -22.76 -19.26 -11.34
CA ILE A 29 -22.71 -18.23 -12.39
C ILE A 29 -23.81 -17.17 -12.17
N ILE A 30 -24.95 -17.55 -11.60
CA ILE A 30 -26.10 -16.69 -11.33
C ILE A 30 -25.90 -15.81 -10.07
N ILE A 31 -25.12 -16.28 -9.09
CA ILE A 31 -24.91 -15.54 -7.82
C ILE A 31 -23.86 -14.41 -7.98
N SER A 32 -23.08 -14.36 -9.07
CA SER A 32 -22.02 -13.34 -9.29
C SER A 32 -22.57 -11.91 -9.23
N PRO A 33 -22.03 -11.03 -8.36
CA PRO A 33 -22.62 -9.74 -8.04
C PRO A 33 -22.30 -8.74 -9.15
N VAL A 34 -23.34 -8.19 -9.73
CA VAL A 34 -23.29 -6.95 -10.49
C VAL A 34 -23.78 -5.85 -9.54
N ASN A 35 -22.94 -5.47 -8.57
CA ASN A 35 -23.27 -4.28 -7.78
C ASN A 35 -23.03 -3.01 -8.63
N PRO A 36 -23.70 -1.89 -8.35
CA PRO A 36 -23.34 -0.57 -8.85
C PRO A 36 -22.37 0.13 -7.88
N VAL A 37 -21.89 1.33 -8.23
CA VAL A 37 -21.49 2.44 -7.32
C VAL A 37 -20.01 2.91 -7.32
N THR A 38 -19.91 4.25 -7.47
CA THR A 38 -18.88 5.30 -7.28
C THR A 38 -17.40 5.12 -7.65
N ALA A 39 -17.03 5.95 -8.64
CA ALA A 39 -15.85 6.82 -8.76
C ALA A 39 -14.45 6.18 -8.83
N SER A 40 -13.69 6.61 -9.83
CA SER A 40 -12.24 6.47 -9.82
C SER A 40 -11.57 7.49 -8.93
N HIS A 41 -10.54 7.04 -8.23
CA HIS A 41 -9.73 7.87 -7.37
C HIS A 41 -8.26 7.53 -7.57
N GLU A 42 -7.44 8.58 -7.60
CA GLU A 42 -5.98 8.48 -7.62
C GLU A 42 -5.46 8.87 -6.24
N PHE A 43 -4.76 7.96 -5.57
CA PHE A 43 -4.16 8.23 -4.27
C PHE A 43 -2.64 8.13 -4.36
N PRO A 44 -1.88 9.11 -3.82
CA PRO A 44 -0.45 8.91 -3.64
C PRO A 44 -0.25 7.79 -2.62
N VAL A 45 0.53 6.78 -2.98
CA VAL A 45 0.87 5.68 -2.09
C VAL A 45 2.38 5.52 -1.99
N PHE A 46 2.83 5.14 -0.81
CA PHE A 46 4.23 5.04 -0.45
C PHE A 46 4.60 3.58 -0.26
N ARG A 47 5.58 3.10 -1.00
CA ARG A 47 5.97 1.70 -0.96
C ARG A 47 6.74 1.42 0.31
N MET A 48 6.49 0.26 0.91
CA MET A 48 7.34 -0.28 1.96
C MET A 48 8.79 -0.36 1.45
N HIS A 49 9.75 0.00 2.30
CA HIS A 49 11.15 0.10 1.91
C HIS A 49 11.63 -1.23 1.31
N GLN A 50 12.46 -1.14 0.27
CA GLN A 50 13.22 -2.27 -0.26
C GLN A 50 14.69 -1.87 -0.27
N TYR A 51 15.52 -2.63 0.41
CA TYR A 51 16.96 -2.48 0.39
C TYR A 51 17.61 -3.82 0.72
N ASP A 52 18.86 -3.99 0.29
CA ASP A 52 19.69 -5.11 0.73
C ASP A 52 20.80 -4.57 1.62
N LEU A 53 21.13 -5.28 2.70
CA LEU A 53 22.23 -4.95 3.59
C LEU A 53 23.14 -6.18 3.68
N HIS A 54 24.39 -6.06 3.26
CA HIS A 54 25.33 -7.18 3.19
C HIS A 54 24.75 -8.42 2.47
N GLY A 55 24.04 -8.18 1.36
CA GLY A 55 23.37 -9.23 0.58
C GLY A 55 22.08 -9.79 1.20
N VAL A 56 21.69 -9.36 2.41
CA VAL A 56 20.44 -9.77 3.06
C VAL A 56 19.28 -8.88 2.59
N PRO A 57 18.20 -9.47 2.02
CA PRO A 57 16.99 -8.75 1.64
C PRO A 57 16.26 -8.13 2.82
N HIS A 58 15.85 -6.87 2.70
CA HIS A 58 14.91 -6.24 3.61
C HIS A 58 13.70 -5.63 2.89
N GLY A 59 12.56 -5.76 3.57
CA GLY A 59 11.27 -5.21 3.18
C GLY A 59 10.61 -5.89 1.97
N CYS A 60 10.02 -5.12 1.03
CA CYS A 60 9.13 -5.68 0.00
C CYS A 60 9.79 -5.82 -1.40
N ARG A 61 9.56 -6.93 -2.11
CA ARG A 61 10.23 -7.23 -3.40
C ARG A 61 9.43 -6.90 -4.65
N SER A 62 8.12 -6.96 -4.58
CA SER A 62 7.25 -6.59 -5.70
C SER A 62 6.81 -5.12 -5.58
N ALA A 63 6.49 -4.51 -6.72
CA ALA A 63 6.00 -3.14 -6.83
C ALA A 63 4.65 -3.03 -7.56
N PRO A 64 4.42 -3.65 -8.74
CA PRO A 64 3.14 -3.49 -9.42
C PRO A 64 1.99 -4.17 -8.70
N ILE A 65 0.82 -3.53 -8.72
CA ILE A 65 -0.44 -4.11 -8.27
C ILE A 65 -1.42 -4.07 -9.43
N SER A 66 -2.12 -5.17 -9.67
CA SER A 66 -3.28 -5.25 -10.56
C SER A 66 -4.18 -6.36 -10.05
N LEU A 67 -4.82 -6.13 -8.91
CA LEU A 67 -5.54 -7.14 -8.14
C LEU A 67 -6.86 -6.59 -7.61
N GLU A 68 -7.78 -7.47 -7.27
CA GLU A 68 -9.06 -7.10 -6.70
C GLU A 68 -8.90 -6.72 -5.21
N ALA A 69 -9.47 -5.59 -4.78
CA ALA A 69 -9.46 -5.12 -3.41
C ALA A 69 -10.34 -6.02 -2.53
N ARG A 70 -9.82 -6.41 -1.36
CA ARG A 70 -10.56 -7.13 -0.32
C ARG A 70 -10.25 -6.57 1.06
N SER A 71 -11.24 -6.64 1.95
CA SER A 71 -11.04 -6.35 3.38
C SER A 71 -10.26 -7.47 4.07
N LEU A 72 -9.87 -7.26 5.34
CA LEU A 72 -9.16 -8.26 6.16
C LEU A 72 -9.96 -9.56 6.40
N ALA A 73 -11.29 -9.48 6.30
CA ALA A 73 -12.19 -10.61 6.52
C ALA A 73 -12.44 -11.45 5.26
N GLY A 74 -12.27 -10.85 4.07
CA GLY A 74 -12.75 -11.40 2.79
C GLY A 74 -11.65 -11.85 1.82
N TRP A 75 -10.44 -12.09 2.29
CA TRP A 75 -9.32 -12.48 1.44
C TRP A 75 -8.88 -13.93 1.72
N SER A 76 -8.69 -14.72 0.67
CA SER A 76 -8.30 -16.13 0.80
C SER A 76 -7.27 -16.60 -0.24
N THR A 77 -6.94 -15.76 -1.23
CA THR A 77 -6.09 -16.13 -2.37
C THR A 77 -5.11 -15.02 -2.76
N SER A 78 -4.10 -15.38 -3.54
CA SER A 78 -3.10 -14.45 -4.11
C SER A 78 -3.64 -13.53 -5.21
N ARG A 79 -4.91 -13.64 -5.58
CA ARG A 79 -5.56 -12.73 -6.55
C ARG A 79 -6.09 -11.46 -5.89
N HIS A 80 -6.08 -11.40 -4.57
CA HIS A 80 -6.62 -10.27 -3.81
C HIS A 80 -5.50 -9.34 -3.33
N CYS A 81 -5.77 -8.04 -3.43
CA CYS A 81 -5.09 -6.98 -2.70
C CYS A 81 -5.86 -6.70 -1.42
N VAL A 82 -5.25 -6.94 -0.27
CA VAL A 82 -5.88 -6.60 1.01
C VAL A 82 -5.77 -5.10 1.22
N VAL A 83 -6.89 -4.42 1.49
CA VAL A 83 -6.94 -2.99 1.81
C VAL A 83 -7.50 -2.84 3.22
N ALA A 84 -6.71 -2.27 4.12
CA ALA A 84 -7.06 -2.22 5.55
C ALA A 84 -6.44 -1.03 6.26
N LYS A 85 -7.03 -0.59 7.38
CA LYS A 85 -6.42 0.44 8.22
C LYS A 85 -5.24 -0.14 8.97
N ILE A 86 -4.22 0.68 9.23
CA ILE A 86 -3.02 0.23 9.95
C ILE A 86 -3.33 -0.34 11.35
N LEU A 87 -4.33 0.22 12.03
CA LEU A 87 -4.74 -0.19 13.38
C LEU A 87 -5.47 -1.54 13.42
N ASP A 88 -5.93 -2.03 12.26
CA ASP A 88 -6.63 -3.31 12.17
C ASP A 88 -5.66 -4.46 11.84
N ILE A 89 -4.37 -4.16 11.61
CA ILE A 89 -3.35 -5.14 11.21
C ILE A 89 -2.41 -5.41 12.38
N THR A 90 -2.52 -6.58 12.98
CA THR A 90 -1.53 -7.08 13.94
C THR A 90 -0.32 -7.71 13.22
N PRO A 91 0.84 -7.88 13.89
CA PRO A 91 1.97 -8.61 13.33
C PRO A 91 1.61 -10.02 12.82
N SER A 92 0.73 -10.74 13.53
CA SER A 92 0.27 -12.07 13.12
C SER A 92 -0.62 -12.03 11.88
N VAL A 93 -1.49 -11.03 11.77
CA VAL A 93 -2.32 -10.81 10.57
C VAL A 93 -1.44 -10.44 9.38
N PHE A 94 -0.45 -9.57 9.57
CA PHE A 94 0.51 -9.21 8.53
C PHE A 94 1.28 -10.44 8.02
N GLN A 95 1.75 -11.31 8.91
CA GLN A 95 2.42 -12.55 8.52
C GLN A 95 1.51 -13.46 7.66
N SER A 96 0.23 -13.56 8.01
CA SER A 96 -0.76 -14.30 7.22
C SER A 96 -0.94 -13.68 5.83
N ILE A 97 -1.13 -12.36 5.74
CA ILE A 97 -1.31 -11.63 4.48
C ILE A 97 -0.09 -11.81 3.58
N ARG A 98 1.12 -11.58 4.12
CA ARG A 98 2.39 -11.75 3.41
C ARG A 98 2.54 -13.13 2.77
N SER A 99 2.01 -14.17 3.42
CA SER A 99 2.15 -15.56 2.95
C SER A 99 1.15 -15.97 1.86
N LYS A 100 0.01 -15.29 1.75
CA LYS A 100 -1.16 -15.80 1.00
C LYS A 100 -1.81 -14.76 0.07
N ALA A 101 -1.80 -13.48 0.41
CA ALA A 101 -2.38 -12.42 -0.41
C ALA A 101 -1.47 -12.08 -1.61
N GLY A 102 -2.01 -11.36 -2.60
CA GLY A 102 -1.22 -10.90 -3.75
C GLY A 102 -0.59 -9.52 -3.54
N ALA A 103 -1.18 -8.68 -2.69
CA ALA A 103 -0.72 -7.35 -2.33
C ALA A 103 -1.37 -6.86 -1.02
N LEU A 104 -0.79 -5.83 -0.40
CA LEU A 104 -1.34 -5.16 0.77
C LEU A 104 -1.28 -3.63 0.59
N VAL A 105 -2.40 -2.95 0.79
CA VAL A 105 -2.50 -1.49 0.90
C VAL A 105 -2.98 -1.14 2.31
N ILE A 106 -2.13 -0.43 3.03
CA ILE A 106 -2.34 -0.02 4.42
C ILE A 106 -2.77 1.44 4.42
N VAL A 107 -3.98 1.73 4.90
CA VAL A 107 -4.49 3.09 5.04
C VAL A 107 -4.05 3.65 6.39
N LEU A 108 -3.33 4.77 6.36
CA LEU A 108 -2.85 5.47 7.54
C LEU A 108 -4.00 6.18 8.28
N PRO A 109 -3.85 6.47 9.58
CA PRO A 109 -4.84 7.22 10.35
C PRO A 109 -4.98 8.66 9.84
N LYS A 110 -6.18 9.25 9.98
CA LYS A 110 -6.46 10.63 9.58
C LYS A 110 -5.50 11.65 10.19
N LYS A 111 -5.16 11.47 11.47
CA LYS A 111 -4.21 12.31 12.20
C LYS A 111 -3.38 11.44 13.13
N ILE A 112 -2.08 11.40 12.87
CA ILE A 112 -1.11 10.66 13.69
C ILE A 112 -0.97 11.29 15.09
N SER A 113 -1.15 12.61 15.21
CA SER A 113 -1.03 13.35 16.47
C SER A 113 -2.10 12.95 17.50
N GLU A 114 -3.27 12.52 17.05
CA GLU A 114 -4.42 12.18 17.90
C GLU A 114 -4.41 10.72 18.40
N LEU A 115 -3.42 9.92 17.97
CA LEU A 115 -3.30 8.52 18.39
C LEU A 115 -2.94 8.40 19.88
N THR A 116 -3.61 7.47 20.55
CA THR A 116 -3.31 7.04 21.92
C THR A 116 -1.94 6.36 22.01
N THR A 117 -1.39 6.25 23.23
CA THR A 117 -0.11 5.57 23.45
C THR A 117 -0.16 4.10 23.04
N GLU A 118 -1.29 3.43 23.26
CA GLU A 118 -1.50 2.02 22.90
C GLU A 118 -1.51 1.83 21.37
N GLU A 119 -2.23 2.69 20.64
CA GLU A 119 -2.26 2.67 19.17
C GLU A 119 -0.88 2.94 18.57
N LYS A 120 -0.11 3.87 19.14
CA LYS A 120 1.28 4.14 18.72
C LYS A 120 2.15 2.90 18.92
N GLN A 121 2.07 2.27 20.09
CA GLN A 121 2.83 1.05 20.38
C GLN A 121 2.45 -0.10 19.44
N HIS A 122 1.16 -0.22 19.10
CA HIS A 122 0.67 -1.20 18.14
C HIS A 122 1.28 -1.00 16.75
N ILE A 123 1.25 0.23 16.22
CA ILE A 123 1.87 0.57 14.93
C ILE A 123 3.38 0.27 14.96
N MET A 124 4.07 0.66 16.02
CA MET A 124 5.52 0.45 16.16
C MET A 124 5.88 -1.04 16.17
N SER A 125 5.09 -1.88 16.85
CA SER A 125 5.26 -3.33 16.83
C SER A 125 5.00 -3.95 15.46
N LEU A 126 4.00 -3.44 14.72
CA LEU A 126 3.75 -3.86 13.34
C LEU A 126 4.91 -3.49 12.42
N GLU A 127 5.42 -2.26 12.50
CA GLU A 127 6.57 -1.79 11.70
C GLU A 127 7.83 -2.60 11.99
N GLU A 128 8.08 -2.94 13.25
CA GLU A 128 9.20 -3.80 13.64
C GLU A 128 9.09 -5.18 12.97
N SER A 129 7.91 -5.79 13.01
CA SER A 129 7.64 -7.07 12.33
C SER A 129 7.79 -6.97 10.80
N MET A 130 7.46 -5.83 10.22
CA MET A 130 7.61 -5.57 8.78
C MET A 130 9.08 -5.41 8.38
N MET A 131 9.89 -4.68 9.15
CA MET A 131 11.27 -4.33 8.81
C MET A 131 12.28 -5.43 9.15
N TYR A 132 12.14 -6.05 10.32
CA TYR A 132 13.07 -7.06 10.84
C TYR A 132 12.53 -8.50 10.74
N GLY A 133 11.30 -8.66 10.26
CA GLY A 133 10.74 -9.96 9.94
C GLY A 133 11.36 -10.58 8.67
N SER A 134 10.84 -11.73 8.28
CA SER A 134 11.22 -12.40 7.02
C SER A 134 10.90 -11.54 5.78
N GLU A 135 11.56 -11.85 4.67
CA GLU A 135 11.36 -11.18 3.39
C GLU A 135 9.88 -11.13 2.96
N THR A 136 9.44 -9.97 2.45
CA THR A 136 8.07 -9.75 1.99
C THR A 136 8.02 -9.78 0.45
N MET A 137 7.50 -10.86 -0.11
CA MET A 137 7.47 -11.06 -1.57
C MET A 137 6.37 -10.25 -2.28
N ILE A 138 5.33 -9.87 -1.54
CA ILE A 138 4.18 -9.11 -2.06
C ILE A 138 4.47 -7.61 -2.03
N PRO A 139 3.85 -6.80 -2.91
CA PRO A 139 3.93 -5.35 -2.79
C PRO A 139 3.11 -4.89 -1.58
N VAL A 140 3.72 -4.03 -0.76
CA VAL A 140 3.08 -3.39 0.40
C VAL A 140 3.16 -1.89 0.23
N TYR A 141 2.01 -1.21 0.27
CA TYR A 141 1.90 0.24 0.11
C TYR A 141 1.17 0.87 1.28
N PHE A 142 1.60 2.07 1.68
CA PHE A 142 0.97 2.92 2.68
C PHE A 142 0.26 4.08 1.97
N ALA A 143 -1.05 4.16 2.16
CA ALA A 143 -1.89 5.22 1.62
C ALA A 143 -2.23 6.22 2.73
N PRO A 144 -1.91 7.52 2.59
CA PRO A 144 -2.43 8.55 3.47
C PRO A 144 -3.95 8.51 3.51
N TRP A 145 -4.52 8.85 4.67
CA TRP A 145 -5.96 8.89 4.81
C TRP A 145 -6.60 9.89 3.83
N HIS A 146 -7.70 9.46 3.20
CA HIS A 146 -8.56 10.30 2.38
C HIS A 146 -10.03 9.88 2.62
N SER A 147 -10.99 10.81 2.49
CA SER A 147 -12.42 10.50 2.67
C SER A 147 -12.88 9.39 1.72
N GLU A 148 -12.46 9.46 0.46
CA GLU A 148 -12.78 8.47 -0.57
C GLU A 148 -12.18 7.08 -0.28
N LEU A 149 -10.98 7.00 0.30
CA LEU A 149 -10.41 5.72 0.76
C LEU A 149 -11.23 5.12 1.91
N GLN A 150 -11.83 5.97 2.76
CA GLN A 150 -12.72 5.49 3.82
C GLN A 150 -14.00 4.87 3.24
N ILE A 151 -14.58 5.47 2.19
CA ILE A 151 -15.73 4.90 1.48
C ILE A 151 -15.37 3.54 0.88
N ILE A 152 -14.21 3.44 0.21
CA ILE A 152 -13.73 2.17 -0.35
C ILE A 152 -13.58 1.12 0.75
N LEU A 153 -12.98 1.47 1.89
CA LEU A 153 -12.82 0.58 3.05
C LEU A 153 -14.18 0.11 3.60
N ASP A 154 -15.14 1.02 3.75
CA ASP A 154 -16.47 0.72 4.28
C ASP A 154 -17.25 -0.19 3.31
N ASP A 155 -17.10 0.00 2.00
CA ASP A 155 -17.73 -0.82 0.97
C ASP A 155 -17.16 -2.24 0.91
N ILE A 156 -15.83 -2.39 0.99
CA ILE A 156 -15.19 -3.72 1.01
C ILE A 156 -15.41 -4.44 2.35
N ALA A 157 -15.62 -3.70 3.45
CA ALA A 157 -15.92 -4.26 4.76
C ALA A 157 -17.39 -4.66 4.89
N GLY A 158 -18.32 -3.83 4.38
CA GLY A 158 -19.75 -4.13 4.32
C GLY A 158 -20.11 -5.24 3.33
N GLY A 159 -19.14 -5.62 2.47
CA GLY A 159 -19.27 -6.66 1.46
C GLY A 159 -19.48 -8.06 2.01
N PHE A 160 -19.01 -8.45 3.22
CA PHE A 160 -19.32 -9.76 3.80
C PHE A 160 -19.18 -9.93 5.32
N ILE A 161 -20.09 -10.74 5.88
CA ILE A 161 -19.98 -11.44 7.17
C ILE A 161 -19.06 -12.66 6.97
N THR A 162 -18.09 -12.87 7.87
CA THR A 162 -16.98 -13.85 7.78
C THR A 162 -17.40 -15.33 7.70
N ASP A 163 -16.56 -16.14 7.02
CA ASP A 163 -16.64 -17.61 6.92
C ASP A 163 -16.69 -18.35 8.28
N GLU A 164 -16.22 -17.75 9.38
CA GLU A 164 -16.27 -18.38 10.71
C GLU A 164 -17.68 -18.43 11.32
N LYS A 165 -18.64 -17.67 10.78
CA LYS A 165 -20.06 -17.79 11.13
C LYS A 165 -20.89 -18.58 10.13
N ALA A 166 -20.29 -19.03 9.03
CA ALA A 166 -20.97 -19.81 8.02
C ALA A 166 -21.14 -21.25 8.53
N GLY A 167 -22.38 -21.66 8.79
CA GLY A 167 -22.69 -22.99 9.31
C GLY A 167 -22.51 -24.11 8.28
N SER A 168 -22.24 -23.77 7.01
CA SER A 168 -22.12 -24.75 5.92
C SER A 168 -21.23 -24.27 4.76
N ALA A 169 -20.67 -25.22 4.00
CA ALA A 169 -19.86 -24.95 2.81
C ALA A 169 -20.60 -24.17 1.71
N ALA A 170 -21.94 -24.30 1.63
CA ALA A 170 -22.77 -23.57 0.69
C ALA A 170 -22.86 -22.07 1.02
N GLU A 171 -22.80 -21.72 2.30
CA GLU A 171 -22.84 -20.34 2.79
C GLU A 171 -21.49 -19.63 2.54
N ALA A 172 -20.36 -20.33 2.75
CA ALA A 172 -19.03 -19.83 2.37
C ALA A 172 -18.91 -19.57 0.84
N ILE A 173 -19.50 -20.46 0.05
CA ILE A 173 -19.61 -20.34 -1.40
C ILE A 173 -20.44 -19.12 -1.81
N TYR A 174 -21.63 -18.94 -1.24
CA TYR A 174 -22.49 -17.77 -1.46
C TYR A 174 -21.75 -16.47 -1.10
N ASN A 175 -20.91 -16.54 -0.07
CA ASN A 175 -20.15 -15.42 0.43
C ASN A 175 -18.93 -15.05 -0.42
N SER A 176 -18.30 -16.01 -1.09
CA SER A 176 -17.21 -15.70 -2.03
C SER A 176 -17.68 -14.94 -3.27
N ILE A 177 -18.98 -15.04 -3.56
CA ILE A 177 -19.53 -14.56 -4.81
C ILE A 177 -19.95 -13.10 -4.66
N SER A 178 -20.73 -12.69 -3.64
CA SER A 178 -21.38 -11.35 -3.61
C SER A 178 -20.48 -10.10 -3.33
N ALA A 179 -19.16 -10.25 -3.28
CA ALA A 179 -18.27 -9.19 -2.86
C ALA A 179 -18.05 -8.11 -3.95
N SER A 180 -18.34 -6.85 -3.61
CA SER A 180 -18.08 -5.66 -4.43
C SER A 180 -16.62 -5.60 -4.88
N GLY A 181 -16.36 -5.75 -6.19
CA GLY A 181 -14.98 -5.80 -6.70
C GLY A 181 -14.44 -4.41 -7.06
N TYR A 182 -13.64 -3.80 -6.18
CA TYR A 182 -12.76 -2.70 -6.57
C TYR A 182 -11.49 -3.29 -7.20
N GLN A 183 -11.00 -2.74 -8.31
CA GLN A 183 -9.69 -3.13 -8.83
C GLN A 183 -8.64 -2.12 -8.36
N VAL A 184 -7.63 -2.62 -7.66
CA VAL A 184 -6.49 -1.84 -7.18
C VAL A 184 -5.38 -1.95 -8.22
N VAL A 185 -4.98 -0.82 -8.78
CA VAL A 185 -3.91 -0.77 -9.79
C VAL A 185 -2.81 0.19 -9.36
N VAL A 186 -1.58 -0.31 -9.31
CA VAL A 186 -0.37 0.49 -9.19
C VAL A 186 0.49 0.23 -10.41
N THR A 187 0.53 1.20 -11.34
CA THR A 187 1.19 1.08 -12.64
C THR A 187 2.69 1.38 -12.57
N THR A 188 3.42 0.69 -11.70
CA THR A 188 4.89 0.76 -11.61
C THR A 188 5.53 -0.43 -12.33
N GLY A 189 6.77 -0.26 -12.80
CA GLY A 189 7.60 -1.40 -13.19
C GLY A 189 8.02 -2.21 -11.97
N GLN A 190 8.66 -3.37 -12.18
CA GLN A 190 9.39 -4.02 -11.10
C GLN A 190 10.52 -3.10 -10.62
N ALA A 191 10.73 -3.03 -9.32
CA ALA A 191 11.74 -2.15 -8.74
C ALA A 191 13.14 -2.63 -9.13
N LEU A 192 13.98 -1.71 -9.60
CA LEU A 192 15.34 -2.01 -10.07
C LEU A 192 16.38 -1.48 -9.07
N PRO A 193 17.52 -2.18 -8.88
CA PRO A 193 18.62 -1.68 -8.09
C PRO A 193 19.15 -0.34 -8.63
N LYS A 194 19.33 0.64 -7.76
CA LYS A 194 19.97 1.92 -8.09
C LYS A 194 21.46 1.70 -8.33
N THR A 195 21.97 2.15 -9.48
CA THR A 195 23.37 1.92 -9.89
C THR A 195 24.35 3.02 -9.47
N ASP A 196 23.89 4.24 -9.20
CA ASP A 196 24.74 5.38 -8.82
C ASP A 196 24.38 5.90 -7.42
N ILE A 197 24.65 5.07 -6.40
CA ILE A 197 24.38 5.39 -5.01
C ILE A 197 25.57 6.16 -4.43
N LYS A 198 25.34 7.36 -3.89
CA LYS A 198 26.39 8.16 -3.23
C LYS A 198 25.89 8.69 -1.90
N VAL A 199 26.43 8.14 -0.82
CA VAL A 199 26.15 8.60 0.54
C VAL A 199 27.17 9.66 0.91
N ALA A 200 26.71 10.88 1.22
CA ALA A 200 27.58 11.98 1.58
C ALA A 200 27.92 11.98 3.08
N THR A 201 29.18 12.24 3.40
CA THR A 201 29.62 12.62 4.74
C THR A 201 30.25 14.01 4.66
N LEU A 202 29.84 14.92 5.54
CA LEU A 202 30.37 16.27 5.61
C LEU A 202 31.16 16.43 6.90
N HIS A 203 32.33 17.07 6.82
CA HIS A 203 33.01 17.56 8.01
C HIS A 203 33.44 19.01 7.84
N GLY A 204 33.53 19.73 8.95
CA GLY A 204 34.14 21.05 9.03
C GLY A 204 34.93 21.18 10.33
N LYS A 205 35.89 22.10 10.38
CA LYS A 205 36.81 22.25 11.52
C LYS A 205 36.85 23.69 12.04
N LEU A 206 37.02 23.81 13.35
CA LEU A 206 37.48 25.02 14.04
C LEU A 206 38.84 24.70 14.68
N THR A 207 39.89 25.32 14.16
CA THR A 207 41.27 25.06 14.63
C THR A 207 41.55 25.89 15.88
N GLY A 208 42.28 25.36 16.87
CA GLY A 208 42.67 26.07 18.09
C GLY A 208 43.90 26.98 17.93
N THR A 209 44.43 27.50 19.05
CA THR A 209 45.71 28.24 19.11
C THR A 209 46.89 27.30 19.38
N GLY A 210 47.81 27.18 18.42
CA GLY A 210 49.01 26.34 18.54
C GLY A 210 49.46 25.73 17.21
N THR A 211 50.49 24.88 17.22
CA THR A 211 50.84 24.05 16.06
C THR A 211 49.77 22.97 15.87
N GLU A 212 49.13 22.97 14.71
CA GLU A 212 47.90 22.22 14.42
C GLU A 212 47.98 20.71 14.73
N GLU A 213 49.11 20.08 14.44
CA GLU A 213 49.38 18.64 14.64
C GLU A 213 49.56 18.23 16.11
N LYS A 214 49.62 19.18 17.06
CA LYS A 214 49.86 18.88 18.48
C LYS A 214 48.68 19.19 19.39
N LEU A 215 47.60 19.76 18.86
CA LEU A 215 46.45 20.14 19.66
C LEU A 215 45.46 18.98 19.79
N PRO A 216 44.95 18.68 20.99
CA PRO A 216 43.89 17.69 21.18
C PRO A 216 42.65 18.07 20.39
N THR A 217 42.03 17.09 19.74
CA THR A 217 40.83 17.29 18.92
C THR A 217 39.59 16.74 19.61
N ILE A 218 38.47 17.47 19.58
CA ILE A 218 37.17 16.98 20.03
C ILE A 218 36.25 16.92 18.81
N ALA A 219 35.68 15.76 18.55
CA ALA A 219 34.76 15.56 17.43
C ALA A 219 33.30 15.52 17.90
N ILE A 220 32.43 16.27 17.23
CA ILE A 220 30.99 16.25 17.42
C ILE A 220 30.38 15.66 16.15
N VAL A 221 29.71 14.53 16.30
CA VAL A 221 29.21 13.70 15.21
C VAL A 221 27.71 13.58 15.31
N THR A 222 27.01 13.61 14.19
CA THR A 222 25.62 13.17 14.10
C THR A 222 25.40 12.60 12.70
N TYR A 223 24.28 11.92 12.49
CA TYR A 223 23.86 11.49 11.16
C TYR A 223 22.56 12.20 10.80
N TYR A 224 22.35 12.46 9.50
CA TYR A 224 21.22 13.27 9.04
C TYR A 224 20.07 12.47 8.43
N ASP A 225 20.23 11.16 8.24
CA ASP A 225 19.25 10.25 7.65
C ASP A 225 18.33 9.60 8.69
N SER A 226 17.06 9.47 8.34
CA SER A 226 16.00 8.84 9.13
C SER A 226 15.68 7.43 8.62
N THR A 227 14.86 6.72 9.39
CA THR A 227 14.35 5.41 8.97
C THR A 227 12.93 5.18 9.47
N GLY A 228 12.19 4.37 8.72
CA GLY A 228 10.81 3.99 8.96
C GLY A 228 10.42 2.94 7.93
N VAL A 229 9.21 2.38 8.05
CA VAL A 229 8.76 1.28 7.19
C VAL A 229 8.62 1.69 5.72
N ALA A 230 8.37 2.98 5.45
CA ALA A 230 8.29 3.55 4.11
C ALA A 230 9.23 4.77 4.00
N PRO A 231 10.14 4.83 3.00
CA PRO A 231 11.14 5.90 2.88
C PRO A 231 10.54 7.30 2.83
N GLU A 232 9.47 7.47 2.04
CA GLU A 232 8.76 8.74 1.81
C GLU A 232 7.98 9.23 3.04
N LEU A 233 7.80 8.38 4.05
CA LEU A 233 7.14 8.70 5.32
C LEU A 233 8.13 8.79 6.49
N SER A 234 9.42 8.65 6.23
CA SER A 234 10.47 8.66 7.24
C SER A 234 10.95 10.10 7.49
N PHE A 235 10.24 10.89 8.30
CA PHE A 235 10.61 12.28 8.59
C PHE A 235 11.74 12.41 9.61
N GLY A 236 11.74 11.55 10.64
CA GLY A 236 12.83 11.44 11.61
C GLY A 236 13.01 12.67 12.50
N ALA A 237 11.92 13.28 12.96
CA ALA A 237 11.95 14.57 13.67
C ALA A 237 12.91 14.52 14.87
N ASP A 238 12.77 13.54 15.75
CA ASP A 238 13.67 13.43 16.89
C ASP A 238 14.80 12.42 16.69
N SER A 239 14.60 11.37 15.89
CA SER A 239 15.63 10.33 15.68
C SER A 239 16.92 10.81 15.02
N ASN A 240 17.01 12.08 14.60
CA ASN A 240 18.24 12.73 14.11
C ASN A 240 18.08 14.24 13.80
N ALA A 241 16.87 14.76 13.52
CA ALA A 241 16.72 16.19 13.17
C ALA A 241 17.10 17.09 14.34
N SER A 242 16.76 16.66 15.56
CA SER A 242 17.19 17.29 16.81
C SER A 242 18.72 17.27 16.98
N GLY A 243 19.39 16.15 16.65
CA GLY A 243 20.85 16.03 16.66
C GLY A 243 21.55 16.97 15.68
N VAL A 244 21.07 17.04 14.44
CA VAL A 244 21.61 17.97 13.41
C VAL A 244 21.39 19.43 13.81
N ALA A 245 20.21 19.78 14.32
CA ALA A 245 19.93 21.14 14.78
C ALA A 245 20.84 21.55 15.96
N MET A 246 21.03 20.67 16.93
CA MET A 246 21.97 20.89 18.03
C MET A 246 23.41 21.06 17.53
N LEU A 247 23.85 20.22 16.58
CA LEU A 247 25.20 20.31 16.00
C LEU A 247 25.45 21.68 15.34
N LEU A 248 24.50 22.14 14.52
CA LEU A 248 24.61 23.44 13.83
C LEU A 248 24.63 24.61 14.82
N GLU A 249 23.85 24.52 15.91
CA GLU A 249 23.82 25.55 16.93
C GLU A 249 25.11 25.58 17.76
N ILE A 250 25.66 24.41 18.12
CA ILE A 250 26.99 24.33 18.76
C ILE A 250 28.06 24.90 17.82
N ALA A 251 28.01 24.58 16.52
CA ALA A 251 28.94 25.13 15.54
C ALA A 251 28.87 26.67 15.48
N ARG A 252 27.66 27.26 15.51
CA ARG A 252 27.46 28.72 15.56
C ARG A 252 28.10 29.34 16.80
N LEU A 253 27.83 28.77 17.97
CA LEU A 253 28.32 29.27 19.25
C LEU A 253 29.86 29.22 19.33
N PHE A 254 30.45 28.08 18.96
CA PHE A 254 31.89 27.90 19.02
C PHE A 254 32.63 28.64 17.91
N SER A 255 32.02 28.86 16.74
CA SER A 255 32.59 29.71 15.70
C SER A 255 32.82 31.14 16.21
N ALA A 256 31.86 31.70 16.95
CA ALA A 256 32.02 33.01 17.58
C ALA A 256 33.18 33.03 18.60
N LEU A 257 33.31 32.00 19.43
CA LEU A 257 34.41 31.88 20.39
C LEU A 257 35.79 31.68 19.74
N TYR A 258 35.85 30.98 18.61
CA TYR A 258 37.10 30.69 17.88
C TYR A 258 37.51 31.81 16.92
N SER A 259 36.61 32.76 16.64
CA SER A 259 36.83 33.87 15.69
C SER A 259 37.95 34.83 16.12
N THR A 260 38.12 35.04 17.43
CA THR A 260 39.06 36.02 17.98
C THR A 260 40.28 35.33 18.57
N GLY A 261 41.49 35.74 18.18
CA GLY A 261 42.73 35.10 18.64
C GLY A 261 42.91 35.05 20.17
N ARG A 262 42.32 35.99 20.92
CA ARG A 262 42.36 36.02 22.40
C ARG A 262 41.48 34.97 23.08
N THR A 263 40.36 34.60 22.44
CA THR A 263 39.37 33.65 22.97
C THR A 263 39.54 32.26 22.39
N ARG A 264 40.50 32.06 21.48
CA ARG A 264 40.69 30.81 20.76
C ARG A 264 41.47 29.80 21.64
N PRO A 265 40.88 28.64 21.97
CA PRO A 265 41.43 27.70 22.96
C PRO A 265 42.49 26.77 22.34
N GLN A 266 43.16 25.99 23.17
CA GLN A 266 44.14 24.98 22.75
C GLN A 266 43.50 23.62 22.38
N TYR A 267 42.31 23.66 21.76
CA TYR A 267 41.61 22.49 21.27
C TYR A 267 41.19 22.72 19.82
N ASN A 268 41.18 21.65 19.02
CA ASN A 268 40.49 21.64 17.73
C ASN A 268 39.08 21.09 17.92
N LEU A 269 38.09 21.70 17.26
CA LEU A 269 36.74 21.13 17.15
C LEU A 269 36.48 20.68 15.73
N VAL A 270 35.93 19.48 15.60
CA VAL A 270 35.57 18.89 14.31
C VAL A 270 34.10 18.53 14.37
N PHE A 271 33.34 19.01 13.40
CA PHE A 271 31.90 18.78 13.30
C PHE A 271 31.66 17.88 12.10
N ILE A 272 30.98 16.75 12.31
CA ILE A 272 30.82 15.70 11.32
C ILE A 272 29.33 15.37 11.20
N THR A 273 28.82 15.36 9.97
CA THR A 273 27.46 14.90 9.66
C THR A 273 27.55 13.75 8.66
N THR A 274 27.07 12.57 9.04
CA THR A 274 27.19 11.35 8.23
C THR A 274 25.84 10.95 7.62
N GLY A 275 25.88 10.31 6.45
CA GLY A 275 24.72 9.65 5.86
C GLY A 275 24.73 8.14 6.11
N ALA A 276 23.59 7.48 5.87
CA ALA A 276 23.42 6.04 6.13
C ALA A 276 23.74 5.65 7.59
N GLY A 277 23.45 6.54 8.54
CA GLY A 277 23.53 6.30 9.98
C GLY A 277 22.63 5.16 10.41
N LYS A 278 21.38 5.14 9.93
CA LYS A 278 20.41 4.08 10.28
C LYS A 278 20.65 2.75 9.55
N LEU A 279 21.56 2.73 8.58
CA LEU A 279 22.01 1.51 7.89
C LEU A 279 23.32 1.04 8.50
N ASN A 280 23.33 0.80 9.81
CA ASN A 280 24.53 0.35 10.54
C ASN A 280 25.72 1.35 10.45
N TYR A 281 25.45 2.66 10.38
CA TYR A 281 26.48 3.71 10.40
C TYR A 281 27.55 3.57 9.30
N GLN A 282 27.15 3.19 8.08
CA GLN A 282 28.11 2.96 6.98
C GLN A 282 28.85 4.24 6.56
N GLY A 283 28.19 5.40 6.63
CA GLY A 283 28.86 6.68 6.37
C GLY A 283 29.98 6.97 7.35
N SER A 284 29.75 6.73 8.65
CA SER A 284 30.75 6.92 9.71
C SER A 284 31.87 5.88 9.62
N LYS A 285 31.54 4.62 9.29
CA LYS A 285 32.53 3.55 9.04
C LYS A 285 33.49 3.95 7.92
N LYS A 286 32.96 4.28 6.73
CA LYS A 286 33.78 4.61 5.56
C LYS A 286 34.61 5.87 5.79
N TRP A 287 33.99 6.89 6.38
CA TRP A 287 34.70 8.13 6.70
C TRP A 287 35.86 7.90 7.68
N LEU A 288 35.68 7.04 8.69
CA LEU A 288 36.76 6.68 9.62
C LEU A 288 37.91 5.92 8.94
N GLU A 289 37.60 5.00 8.03
CA GLU A 289 38.61 4.29 7.21
C GLU A 289 39.41 5.29 6.38
N ASP A 290 38.73 6.19 5.66
CA ASP A 290 39.39 7.19 4.82
C ASP A 290 40.25 8.17 5.64
N GLN A 291 39.86 8.49 6.88
CA GLN A 291 40.59 9.40 7.76
C GLN A 291 41.75 8.76 8.53
N LEU A 292 41.66 7.47 8.90
CA LEU A 292 42.68 6.81 9.72
C LEU A 292 43.68 6.01 8.87
N ASP A 293 43.22 5.45 7.76
CA ASP A 293 44.02 4.60 6.88
C ASP A 293 44.47 5.34 5.61
N GLY A 294 43.98 6.56 5.40
CA GLY A 294 44.31 7.42 4.25
C GLY A 294 45.73 7.97 4.26
N VAL A 295 46.20 8.40 3.09
CA VAL A 295 47.54 9.00 2.89
C VAL A 295 47.54 10.50 3.25
N GLU A 296 46.37 11.14 3.26
CA GLU A 296 46.20 12.52 3.71
C GLU A 296 46.08 12.58 5.25
N GLY A 297 46.58 13.66 5.87
CA GLY A 297 46.59 13.81 7.32
C GLY A 297 45.21 13.65 7.96
N SER A 298 45.15 12.90 9.07
CA SER A 298 43.90 12.59 9.76
C SER A 298 43.40 13.75 10.61
N VAL A 299 42.13 14.12 10.43
CA VAL A 299 41.49 15.15 11.26
C VAL A 299 41.09 14.60 12.65
N ILE A 300 41.06 13.27 12.84
CA ILE A 300 40.49 12.63 14.04
C ILE A 300 41.44 11.65 14.76
N GLN A 301 42.62 11.35 14.22
CA GLN A 301 43.57 10.40 14.81
C GLN A 301 43.94 10.74 16.26
N ASP A 302 44.15 12.02 16.57
CA ASP A 302 44.46 12.52 17.91
C ASP A 302 43.22 13.07 18.64
N ALA A 303 42.05 12.49 18.39
CA ALA A 303 40.83 12.90 19.09
C ALA A 303 40.91 12.55 20.58
N ALA A 304 40.85 13.59 21.42
CA ALA A 304 40.75 13.46 22.87
C ALA A 304 39.47 12.71 23.26
N TYR A 305 38.36 13.00 22.58
CA TYR A 305 37.13 12.22 22.62
C TYR A 305 36.16 12.61 21.48
N VAL A 306 35.18 11.75 21.23
CA VAL A 306 34.11 11.92 20.23
C VAL A 306 32.76 11.93 20.94
N ILE A 307 31.93 12.93 20.64
CA ILE A 307 30.54 13.03 21.08
C ILE A 307 29.64 12.77 19.87
N CYS A 308 28.85 11.71 19.91
CA CYS A 308 27.79 11.48 18.92
C CYS A 308 26.46 12.05 19.45
N LEU A 309 25.68 12.69 18.59
CA LEU A 309 24.36 13.24 18.91
C LEU A 309 23.30 12.42 18.16
N ASP A 310 22.32 11.89 18.88
CA ASP A 310 21.18 11.17 18.31
C ASP A 310 19.87 11.89 18.69
N THR A 311 18.86 11.13 19.15
CA THR A 311 17.63 11.65 19.74
C THR A 311 17.90 12.53 20.94
N VAL A 312 17.79 13.85 20.80
CA VAL A 312 18.11 14.80 21.87
C VAL A 312 16.94 15.70 22.28
N SER A 313 15.69 15.39 21.89
CA SER A 313 14.52 16.22 22.23
C SER A 313 13.29 15.47 22.78
N ALA A 314 13.35 14.15 22.98
CA ALA A 314 12.17 13.35 23.37
C ALA A 314 11.72 13.59 24.81
N SER A 315 12.68 13.64 25.73
CA SER A 315 12.43 13.63 27.18
C SER A 315 13.33 14.67 27.88
N ASN A 316 13.12 14.89 29.18
CA ASN A 316 13.99 15.76 30.00
C ASN A 316 15.21 15.01 30.55
N ASN A 317 15.37 13.72 30.23
CA ASN A 317 16.52 12.93 30.65
C ASN A 317 17.47 12.79 29.47
N LEU A 318 18.74 13.09 29.70
CA LEU A 318 19.80 12.92 28.72
C LEU A 318 20.73 11.81 29.19
N TYR A 319 20.82 10.74 28.42
CA TYR A 319 21.69 9.61 28.68
C TYR A 319 22.98 9.73 27.89
N VAL A 320 24.10 9.49 28.57
CA VAL A 320 25.43 9.38 27.98
C VAL A 320 25.76 7.90 27.85
N HIS A 321 25.60 7.34 26.66
CA HIS A 321 25.92 5.95 26.42
C HIS A 321 27.38 5.80 26.03
N VAL A 322 28.06 4.84 26.66
CA VAL A 322 29.47 4.55 26.44
C VAL A 322 29.72 3.07 26.30
N SER A 323 30.67 2.72 25.44
CA SER A 323 31.16 1.34 25.30
C SER A 323 32.19 0.95 26.35
N LYS A 324 32.90 1.97 26.86
CA LYS A 324 33.88 1.85 27.93
C LYS A 324 33.79 3.12 28.77
N PRO A 325 33.55 3.03 30.08
CA PRO A 325 33.49 4.21 30.92
C PRO A 325 34.80 5.00 30.83
N PRO A 326 34.75 6.32 30.61
CA PRO A 326 35.95 7.15 30.55
C PRO A 326 36.65 7.15 31.92
N LYS A 327 37.99 7.21 31.92
CA LYS A 327 38.75 7.41 33.15
C LYS A 327 38.42 8.79 33.72
N GLU A 328 38.30 8.94 35.04
CA GLU A 328 37.90 10.20 35.68
C GLU A 328 38.77 11.40 35.26
N ASN A 329 40.07 11.21 35.09
CA ASN A 329 41.03 12.25 34.68
C ASN A 329 41.23 12.37 33.17
N SER A 330 40.52 11.60 32.34
CA SER A 330 40.58 11.75 30.88
C SER A 330 39.73 12.92 30.42
N SER A 331 40.03 13.53 29.26
CA SER A 331 39.26 14.65 28.72
C SER A 331 37.75 14.34 28.61
N GLY A 332 37.40 13.14 28.13
CA GLY A 332 35.99 12.70 28.09
C GLY A 332 35.35 12.52 29.48
N GLY A 333 36.13 12.08 30.48
CA GLY A 333 35.67 11.98 31.87
C GLY A 333 35.42 13.33 32.51
N LEU A 334 36.31 14.30 32.25
CA LEU A 334 36.15 15.70 32.68
C LEU A 334 34.92 16.33 32.02
N PHE A 335 34.74 16.16 30.72
CA PHE A 335 33.54 16.63 30.02
C PHE A 335 32.25 16.03 30.62
N TYR A 336 32.21 14.72 30.88
CA TYR A 336 31.04 14.09 31.50
C TYR A 336 30.75 14.63 32.92
N LYS A 337 31.80 14.93 33.70
CA LYS A 337 31.66 15.58 35.00
C LYS A 337 31.05 16.97 34.87
N GLU A 338 31.57 17.80 33.96
CA GLU A 338 31.02 19.13 33.68
C GLU A 338 29.57 19.06 33.19
N LEU A 339 29.24 18.08 32.34
CA LEU A 339 27.87 17.88 31.86
C LEU A 339 26.88 17.66 33.00
N LYS A 340 27.25 16.85 34.01
CA LYS A 340 26.45 16.66 35.23
C LYS A 340 26.39 17.90 36.10
N THR A 341 27.51 18.59 36.30
CA THR A 341 27.56 19.81 37.11
C THR A 341 26.72 20.93 36.50
N VAL A 342 26.78 21.10 35.18
CA VAL A 342 25.94 22.06 34.46
C VAL A 342 24.47 21.65 34.55
N SER A 343 24.11 20.38 34.34
CA SER A 343 22.69 19.97 34.40
C SER A 343 22.07 20.22 35.77
N GLN A 344 22.83 20.03 36.86
CA GLN A 344 22.40 20.35 38.23
C GLN A 344 22.08 21.83 38.42
N SER A 345 22.76 22.74 37.70
CA SER A 345 22.46 24.18 37.78
C SER A 345 21.15 24.58 37.09
N PHE A 346 20.68 23.78 36.13
CA PHE A 346 19.44 24.05 35.39
C PHE A 346 18.19 23.38 36.00
N ASN A 347 18.34 22.51 37.02
CA ASN A 347 17.29 21.81 37.80
C ASN A 347 16.17 21.08 37.01
N THR A 348 16.24 21.07 35.69
CA THR A 348 15.14 20.64 34.81
C THR A 348 15.51 19.44 33.93
N VAL A 349 16.80 19.12 33.83
CA VAL A 349 17.34 18.05 32.99
C VAL A 349 18.23 17.15 33.83
N ASN A 350 17.96 15.85 33.79
CA ASN A 350 18.80 14.84 34.45
C ASN A 350 19.79 14.24 33.45
N VAL A 351 21.05 14.06 33.86
CA VAL A 351 22.11 13.48 33.03
C VAL A 351 22.65 12.21 33.68
N ASP A 352 22.42 11.07 33.02
CA ASP A 352 22.82 9.76 33.51
C ASP A 352 23.74 9.03 32.53
N GLY A 353 24.66 8.21 33.06
CA GLY A 353 25.57 7.40 32.26
C GLY A 353 25.04 5.99 32.07
N VAL A 354 25.03 5.49 30.85
CA VAL A 354 24.63 4.12 30.50
C VAL A 354 25.83 3.43 29.87
N HIS A 355 26.18 2.25 30.37
CA HIS A 355 27.31 1.48 29.85
C HIS A 355 26.82 0.17 29.21
N LYS A 356 27.14 0.00 27.92
CA LYS A 356 26.89 -1.23 27.16
C LYS A 356 28.21 -1.68 26.53
N LYS A 357 28.64 -2.92 26.78
CA LYS A 357 29.82 -3.47 26.10
C LYS A 357 29.49 -3.76 24.63
N ILE A 358 30.44 -3.49 23.74
CA ILE A 358 30.30 -3.80 22.31
C ILE A 358 30.33 -5.31 22.13
N ASN A 359 29.31 -5.84 21.45
CA ASN A 359 29.29 -7.24 21.03
C ASN A 359 29.80 -7.34 19.59
N LEU A 360 31.05 -7.78 19.41
CA LEU A 360 31.66 -7.92 18.07
C LEU A 360 31.07 -9.06 17.24
N ALA A 361 30.27 -9.95 17.85
CA ALA A 361 29.59 -11.03 17.14
C ALA A 361 28.28 -10.58 16.49
N GLU A 362 27.72 -9.44 16.89
CA GLU A 362 26.54 -8.85 16.25
C GLU A 362 26.95 -8.13 14.97
N GLU A 363 26.23 -8.38 13.88
CA GLU A 363 26.47 -7.72 12.59
C GLU A 363 26.06 -6.23 12.60
N THR A 364 25.06 -5.89 13.41
CA THR A 364 24.53 -4.53 13.56
C THR A 364 24.97 -3.89 14.86
N LEU A 365 25.50 -2.66 14.79
CA LEU A 365 25.88 -1.89 15.97
C LEU A 365 24.67 -1.17 16.59
N ALA A 366 24.68 -1.03 17.91
CA ALA A 366 23.59 -0.38 18.62
C ALA A 366 23.60 1.14 18.44
N TRP A 367 24.78 1.73 18.55
CA TRP A 367 24.97 3.18 18.58
C TRP A 367 26.15 3.61 17.72
N GLU A 368 26.12 4.85 17.23
CA GLU A 368 27.16 5.38 16.36
C GLU A 368 28.55 5.42 17.03
N HIS A 369 28.61 5.71 18.34
CA HIS A 369 29.88 5.80 19.08
C HIS A 369 30.64 4.46 19.12
N GLU A 370 29.98 3.34 18.85
CA GLU A 370 30.61 2.03 18.76
C GLU A 370 31.58 1.96 17.57
N ARG A 371 31.27 2.62 16.44
CA ARG A 371 32.17 2.69 15.27
C ARG A 371 33.51 3.33 15.63
N TYR A 372 33.46 4.44 16.37
CA TYR A 372 34.63 5.17 16.85
C TYR A 372 35.39 4.36 17.92
N SER A 373 34.67 3.71 18.83
CA SER A 373 35.25 2.89 19.90
C SER A 373 36.01 1.67 19.35
N ILE A 374 35.52 1.04 18.27
CA ILE A 374 36.21 -0.08 17.58
C ILE A 374 37.56 0.39 17.02
N ARG A 375 37.64 1.62 16.52
CA ARG A 375 38.89 2.27 16.08
C ARG A 375 39.72 2.87 17.24
N ARG A 376 39.41 2.49 18.49
CA ARG A 376 40.11 2.90 19.72
C ARG A 376 40.02 4.39 20.07
N LEU A 377 39.07 5.12 19.48
CA LEU A 377 38.79 6.50 19.85
C LEU A 377 37.84 6.54 21.08
N PRO A 378 38.12 7.34 22.12
CA PRO A 378 37.19 7.50 23.23
C PRO A 378 35.89 8.16 22.73
N ALA A 379 34.77 7.45 22.78
CA ALA A 379 33.51 7.93 22.21
C ALA A 379 32.32 7.68 23.13
N ALA A 380 31.38 8.62 23.11
CA ALA A 380 30.10 8.55 23.80
C ALA A 380 28.99 9.06 22.87
N ILE A 381 27.76 8.59 23.06
CA ILE A 381 26.57 9.14 22.39
C ILE A 381 25.63 9.77 23.42
N LEU A 382 25.12 10.95 23.08
CA LEU A 382 24.10 11.66 23.83
C LEU A 382 22.74 11.36 23.22
N SER A 383 21.85 10.77 24.02
CA SER A 383 20.50 10.44 23.59
C SER A 383 19.51 10.53 24.75
N THR A 384 18.27 10.93 24.49
CA THR A 384 17.16 10.88 25.43
C THR A 384 16.57 9.48 25.56
N LEU A 385 16.98 8.56 24.68
CA LEU A 385 16.58 7.16 24.73
C LEU A 385 17.48 6.39 25.71
N LYS A 386 16.86 5.57 26.56
CA LYS A 386 17.59 4.73 27.53
C LYS A 386 18.12 3.44 26.91
N SER A 387 17.52 2.97 25.81
CA SER A 387 17.95 1.78 25.06
C SER A 387 17.93 2.05 23.57
N HIS A 388 18.85 1.42 22.84
CA HIS A 388 18.88 1.40 21.37
C HIS A 388 17.73 0.61 20.73
N GLU A 389 17.10 -0.29 21.49
CA GLU A 389 15.96 -1.11 21.06
C GLU A 389 14.63 -0.34 21.09
N ASP A 390 14.66 0.93 21.54
CA ASP A 390 13.45 1.75 21.58
C ASP A 390 12.95 2.01 20.15
N SER A 391 11.78 1.48 19.83
CA SER A 391 11.18 1.54 18.50
C SER A 391 10.76 2.96 18.09
N THR A 392 10.72 3.93 19.01
CA THR A 392 10.53 5.36 18.67
C THR A 392 11.63 5.89 17.75
N ARG A 393 12.77 5.21 17.69
CA ARG A 393 13.93 5.54 16.87
C ARG A 393 13.76 5.18 15.39
N THR A 394 12.82 4.29 15.05
CA THR A 394 12.69 3.68 13.72
C THR A 394 11.22 3.52 13.31
N THR A 395 10.47 4.62 13.26
CA THR A 395 9.03 4.60 12.99
C THR A 395 8.57 5.79 12.13
N ILE A 396 7.54 5.61 11.30
CA ILE A 396 6.90 6.72 10.59
C ILE A 396 6.17 7.70 11.53
N LEU A 397 5.98 7.31 12.80
CA LEU A 397 5.40 8.14 13.85
C LEU A 397 6.39 9.16 14.42
N ASP A 398 7.66 9.13 14.00
CA ASP A 398 8.68 10.11 14.39
C ASP A 398 8.52 11.42 13.61
N VAL A 399 7.43 12.10 13.92
CA VAL A 399 7.05 13.43 13.45
C VAL A 399 7.22 14.46 14.57
N SER A 400 7.27 15.75 14.19
CA SER A 400 7.40 16.87 15.14
C SER A 400 6.26 16.87 16.16
N LYS A 401 6.60 17.09 17.44
CA LYS A 401 5.68 17.12 18.59
C LYS A 401 5.89 18.38 19.42
N ASP A 402 4.84 18.79 20.11
CA ASP A 402 4.88 19.96 20.98
C ASP A 402 5.91 19.81 22.12
N GLY A 403 6.58 20.93 22.43
CA GLY A 403 7.61 21.01 23.48
C GLY A 403 8.96 20.38 23.14
N GLN A 404 9.15 19.77 21.97
CA GLN A 404 10.47 19.23 21.56
C GLN A 404 11.52 20.33 21.44
N VAL A 405 11.18 21.46 20.82
CA VAL A 405 12.10 22.60 20.67
C VAL A 405 12.53 23.17 22.03
N ASP A 406 11.65 23.20 23.03
CA ASP A 406 11.98 23.64 24.38
C ASP A 406 12.99 22.71 25.07
N ARG A 407 12.81 21.40 24.91
CA ARG A 407 13.75 20.39 25.43
C ARG A 407 15.09 20.46 24.70
N LEU A 408 15.05 20.55 23.37
CA LEU A 408 16.23 20.71 22.53
C LEU A 408 17.04 21.95 22.92
N TYR A 409 16.36 23.08 23.15
CA TYR A 409 16.98 24.32 23.63
C TYR A 409 17.73 24.11 24.94
N LYS A 410 17.07 23.54 25.97
CA LYS A 410 17.69 23.27 27.27
C LYS A 410 18.86 22.30 27.19
N HIS A 411 18.72 21.22 26.42
CA HIS A 411 19.81 20.26 26.21
C HIS A 411 20.99 20.90 25.49
N THR A 412 20.73 21.75 24.49
CA THR A 412 21.78 22.47 23.76
C THR A 412 22.52 23.45 24.70
N GLN A 413 21.81 24.16 25.58
CA GLN A 413 22.43 25.01 26.61
C GLN A 413 23.36 24.20 27.51
N ILE A 414 22.91 23.06 28.02
CA ILE A 414 23.71 22.22 28.93
C ILE A 414 24.94 21.64 28.22
N VAL A 415 24.77 21.09 27.01
CA VAL A 415 25.86 20.46 26.25
C VAL A 415 26.89 21.49 25.81
N SER A 416 26.46 22.64 25.29
CA SER A 416 27.37 23.72 24.87
C SER A 416 28.15 24.29 26.06
N GLU A 417 27.47 24.63 27.15
CA GLU A 417 28.08 25.18 28.36
C GLU A 417 29.08 24.18 28.98
N ALA A 418 28.73 22.89 29.08
CA ALA A 418 29.63 21.86 29.58
C ALA A 418 30.87 21.68 28.68
N LEU A 419 30.69 21.73 27.37
CA LEU A 419 31.78 21.66 26.41
C LEU A 419 32.72 22.87 26.54
N ALA A 420 32.16 24.07 26.69
CA ALA A 420 32.95 25.29 26.84
C ALA A 420 33.68 25.32 28.19
N ARG A 421 33.04 24.94 29.30
CA ARG A 421 33.70 24.80 30.61
C ARG A 421 34.87 23.83 30.56
N HIS A 422 34.72 22.71 29.86
CA HIS A 422 35.81 21.76 29.66
C HIS A 422 36.97 22.34 28.84
N ILE A 423 36.68 22.94 27.67
CA ILE A 423 37.69 23.45 26.75
C ILE A 423 38.47 24.64 27.33
N TYR A 424 37.79 25.51 28.08
CA TYR A 424 38.37 26.71 28.68
C TYR A 424 38.80 26.53 30.14
N ASN A 425 38.55 25.36 30.74
CA ASN A 425 38.82 25.04 32.14
C ASN A 425 38.21 26.07 33.13
N LEU A 426 36.91 26.33 32.98
CA LEU A 426 36.15 27.32 33.75
C LEU A 426 35.19 26.65 34.74
N SER A 427 35.10 27.16 35.97
CA SER A 427 34.38 26.47 37.07
C SER A 427 33.00 27.04 37.45
N SER A 428 32.68 28.31 37.14
CA SER A 428 31.48 28.96 37.73
C SER A 428 30.74 29.99 36.86
N SER A 429 31.30 30.42 35.73
CA SER A 429 30.63 31.38 34.83
C SER A 429 29.67 30.68 33.87
N GLN A 430 28.49 31.25 33.62
CA GLN A 430 27.73 30.96 32.40
C GLN A 430 28.40 31.66 31.23
N ILE A 431 28.86 30.90 30.24
CA ILE A 431 29.64 31.42 29.09
C ILE A 431 28.70 31.94 28.01
N PHE A 432 27.65 31.17 27.72
CA PHE A 432 26.68 31.49 26.67
C PHE A 432 25.53 32.30 27.24
N VAL A 433 25.72 33.62 27.29
CA VAL A 433 24.72 34.60 27.74
C VAL A 433 24.64 35.79 26.79
N GLY A 434 23.49 36.46 26.74
CA GLY A 434 23.27 37.65 25.92
C GLY A 434 23.46 37.35 24.42
N PRO A 435 24.37 38.04 23.70
CA PRO A 435 24.55 37.83 22.25
C PRO A 435 25.15 36.45 21.88
N LEU A 436 25.75 35.76 22.85
CA LEU A 436 26.27 34.39 22.71
C LEU A 436 25.33 33.35 23.31
N ASP A 437 24.09 33.69 23.68
CA ASP A 437 23.13 32.70 24.13
C ASP A 437 22.76 31.72 22.99
N VAL A 438 22.32 30.53 23.37
CA VAL A 438 21.69 29.58 22.46
C VAL A 438 20.46 30.25 21.86
N SER A 439 20.30 30.23 20.55
CA SER A 439 19.11 30.79 19.90
C SER A 439 18.05 29.71 19.76
N LYS A 440 16.95 29.89 20.49
CA LYS A 440 15.77 29.02 20.37
C LYS A 440 15.15 29.12 18.97
N GLU A 441 15.20 30.29 18.35
CA GLU A 441 14.71 30.54 17.00
C GLU A 441 15.54 29.76 15.96
N SER A 442 16.87 29.80 16.06
CA SER A 442 17.79 29.04 15.21
C SER A 442 17.51 27.53 15.31
N LEU A 443 17.41 27.00 16.53
CA LEU A 443 17.08 25.59 16.77
C LEU A 443 15.72 25.22 16.19
N SER A 444 14.70 26.06 16.41
CA SER A 444 13.36 25.84 15.86
C SER A 444 13.37 25.79 14.33
N LEU A 445 14.07 26.72 13.67
CA LEU A 445 14.17 26.77 12.21
C LEU A 445 14.84 25.52 11.64
N TRP A 446 16.00 25.12 12.16
CA TRP A 446 16.70 23.94 11.68
C TRP A 446 15.94 22.65 11.97
N PHE A 447 15.43 22.50 13.19
CA PHE A 447 14.63 21.34 13.59
C PHE A 447 13.41 21.18 12.67
N ASN A 448 12.62 22.25 12.47
CA ASN A 448 11.45 22.20 11.61
C ASN A 448 11.81 21.96 10.14
N TYR A 449 12.91 22.55 9.64
CA TYR A 449 13.36 22.32 8.26
C TYR A 449 13.67 20.85 8.00
N PHE A 450 14.46 20.20 8.87
CA PHE A 450 14.78 18.79 8.72
C PHE A 450 13.58 17.87 9.01
N ALA A 451 12.74 18.21 9.99
CA ALA A 451 11.55 17.42 10.33
C ALA A 451 10.41 17.54 9.29
N SER A 452 10.45 18.52 8.39
CA SER A 452 9.39 18.77 7.40
C SER A 452 9.46 17.92 6.13
N GLN A 453 10.55 17.19 5.92
CA GLN A 453 10.80 16.41 4.71
C GLN A 453 11.27 14.98 5.04
N PRO A 454 10.95 14.00 4.20
CA PRO A 454 11.42 12.63 4.38
C PRO A 454 12.93 12.52 4.11
N ARG A 455 13.63 11.77 4.95
CA ARG A 455 15.11 11.72 5.00
C ARG A 455 15.68 10.32 5.05
N ALA A 456 14.94 9.33 4.54
CA ALA A 456 15.48 7.98 4.40
C ALA A 456 16.75 7.97 3.54
N ALA A 457 17.75 7.18 3.91
CA ALA A 457 19.04 7.12 3.20
C ALA A 457 18.87 6.84 1.68
N SER A 458 17.89 6.04 1.29
CA SER A 458 17.59 5.72 -0.12
C SER A 458 17.09 6.92 -0.95
N LEU A 459 16.57 7.97 -0.29
CA LEU A 459 16.17 9.23 -0.90
C LEU A 459 17.31 10.25 -0.95
N LEU A 460 18.24 10.17 0.02
CA LEU A 460 19.34 11.12 0.19
C LEU A 460 20.62 10.72 -0.56
N ALA A 461 20.76 9.45 -0.94
CA ALA A 461 21.98 8.90 -1.54
C ALA A 461 22.20 9.29 -3.02
N ASP A 462 22.17 10.60 -3.29
CA ASP A 462 22.49 11.24 -4.57
C ASP A 462 23.54 12.33 -4.34
N LYS A 463 24.49 12.46 -5.28
CA LYS A 463 25.54 13.49 -5.27
C LYS A 463 24.98 14.92 -5.14
N ASN A 464 23.87 15.20 -5.83
CA ASN A 464 23.32 16.54 -5.96
C ASN A 464 22.08 16.74 -5.07
N ASN A 465 21.94 15.96 -4.00
CA ASN A 465 20.79 16.08 -3.11
C ASN A 465 20.73 17.48 -2.47
N LEU A 466 19.57 18.15 -2.59
CA LEU A 466 19.37 19.52 -2.12
C LEU A 466 19.56 19.66 -0.60
N LEU A 467 19.09 18.69 0.18
CA LEU A 467 19.18 18.72 1.64
C LEU A 467 20.64 18.65 2.11
N VAL A 468 21.41 17.73 1.50
CA VAL A 468 22.85 17.60 1.75
C VAL A 468 23.58 18.89 1.36
N GLY A 469 23.20 19.51 0.24
CA GLY A 469 23.70 20.82 -0.20
C GLY A 469 23.41 21.93 0.83
N THR A 470 22.16 22.05 1.28
CA THR A 470 21.76 23.02 2.32
C THR A 470 22.53 22.79 3.62
N LEU A 471 22.71 21.54 4.04
CA LEU A 471 23.48 21.20 5.24
C LEU A 471 24.94 21.61 5.10
N LYS A 472 25.56 21.36 3.93
CA LYS A 472 26.92 21.84 3.63
C LYS A 472 27.03 23.35 3.77
N GLU A 473 26.11 24.10 3.16
CA GLU A 473 26.10 25.56 3.23
C GLU A 473 25.88 26.06 4.65
N ALA A 474 24.99 25.43 5.41
CA ALA A 474 24.75 25.74 6.81
C ALA A 474 26.01 25.56 7.67
N MET A 475 26.72 24.44 7.49
CA MET A 475 28.00 24.18 8.15
C MET A 475 29.05 25.22 7.74
N ALA A 476 29.15 25.53 6.44
CA ALA A 476 30.16 26.44 5.90
C ALA A 476 30.00 27.90 6.35
N ARG A 477 28.82 28.29 6.86
CA ARG A 477 28.61 29.61 7.48
C ARG A 477 29.39 29.77 8.79
N TYR A 478 29.63 28.68 9.50
CA TYR A 478 30.25 28.71 10.84
C TYR A 478 31.62 28.04 10.88
N LEU A 479 31.88 27.09 9.99
CA LEU A 479 33.07 26.25 9.99
C LEU A 479 33.97 26.55 8.79
N GLY A 480 35.28 26.48 8.99
CA GLY A 480 36.26 26.55 7.91
C GLY A 480 36.37 25.21 7.16
N ASP A 481 36.67 25.29 5.87
CA ASP A 481 37.04 24.15 5.01
C ASP A 481 36.07 22.96 5.07
N VAL A 482 34.76 23.21 4.94
CA VAL A 482 33.75 22.14 4.94
C VAL A 482 33.94 21.23 3.72
N LYS A 483 34.46 20.01 3.95
CA LYS A 483 34.67 18.98 2.92
C LYS A 483 33.48 18.03 2.89
N VAL A 484 33.18 17.54 1.68
CA VAL A 484 32.17 16.50 1.45
C VAL A 484 32.87 15.31 0.83
N THR A 485 32.81 14.16 1.50
CA THR A 485 33.25 12.87 0.96
C THR A 485 32.04 12.05 0.58
N PHE A 486 32.13 11.30 -0.51
CA PHE A 486 31.06 10.44 -0.99
C PHE A 486 31.48 8.99 -0.86
N HIS A 487 30.67 8.20 -0.16
CA HIS A 487 30.78 6.75 -0.14
C HIS A 487 29.91 6.16 -1.25
N THR A 488 30.54 5.38 -2.12
CA THR A 488 29.86 4.55 -3.11
C THR A 488 30.10 3.09 -2.73
N PRO A 489 29.04 2.27 -2.56
CA PRO A 489 29.19 0.86 -2.22
C PRO A 489 29.92 0.10 -3.35
N ASP A 490 30.60 -0.98 -3.00
CA ASP A 490 31.30 -1.82 -3.97
C ASP A 490 30.34 -2.43 -5.00
N LYS A 491 30.80 -2.63 -6.25
CA LYS A 491 29.94 -3.15 -7.32
C LYS A 491 29.79 -4.68 -7.30
N GLN A 492 30.77 -5.40 -6.77
CA GLN A 492 30.79 -6.86 -6.71
C GLN A 492 30.19 -7.37 -5.40
N ASP A 493 30.49 -6.69 -4.28
CA ASP A 493 29.96 -7.02 -2.95
C ASP A 493 29.47 -5.76 -2.22
N PRO A 494 28.31 -5.20 -2.63
CA PRO A 494 27.80 -3.96 -2.06
C PRO A 494 27.39 -4.16 -0.60
N GLU A 495 27.86 -3.29 0.30
CA GLU A 495 27.41 -3.28 1.69
C GLU A 495 25.93 -2.96 1.82
N PHE A 496 25.39 -2.16 0.89
CA PHE A 496 23.97 -1.89 0.80
C PHE A 496 23.52 -1.60 -0.64
N VAL A 497 22.28 -1.95 -0.95
CA VAL A 497 21.64 -1.72 -2.26
C VAL A 497 20.28 -1.07 -2.04
N PHE A 498 19.98 -0.01 -2.80
CA PHE A 498 18.66 0.65 -2.81
C PHE A 498 17.94 0.41 -4.12
N TYR A 499 16.63 0.62 -4.11
CA TYR A 499 15.76 0.43 -5.27
C TYR A 499 15.03 1.73 -5.64
N ASP A 500 14.66 1.87 -6.90
CA ASP A 500 14.14 3.12 -7.50
C ASP A 500 12.69 3.46 -7.13
N VAL A 501 11.82 2.47 -6.97
CA VAL A 501 10.39 2.69 -6.66
C VAL A 501 10.16 2.87 -5.16
N THR A 502 9.93 4.11 -4.72
CA THR A 502 9.55 4.47 -3.33
C THR A 502 8.14 5.04 -3.22
N LYS A 503 7.63 5.66 -4.29
CA LYS A 503 6.30 6.28 -4.38
C LYS A 503 5.59 5.83 -5.64
N ALA A 504 4.27 5.69 -5.58
CA ALA A 504 3.44 5.38 -6.73
C ALA A 504 2.06 6.06 -6.63
N ILE A 505 1.28 5.93 -7.69
CA ILE A 505 -0.13 6.33 -7.73
C ILE A 505 -0.97 5.05 -7.71
N LEU A 506 -1.91 5.01 -6.78
CA LEU A 506 -2.94 3.99 -6.67
C LEU A 506 -4.15 4.44 -7.47
N ASN A 507 -4.47 3.71 -8.54
CA ASN A 507 -5.66 3.95 -9.35
C ASN A 507 -6.73 2.91 -9.03
N VAL A 508 -7.95 3.38 -8.87
CA VAL A 508 -9.16 2.56 -8.79
C VAL A 508 -10.08 3.09 -9.88
N TYR A 509 -10.59 2.28 -10.82
CA TYR A 509 -11.48 2.77 -11.90
C TYR A 509 -12.81 1.99 -11.95
N ARG A 510 -13.94 2.71 -11.84
CA ARG A 510 -15.31 2.22 -12.05
C ARG A 510 -16.23 3.39 -12.41
N TYR A 511 -17.20 3.18 -13.31
CA TYR A 511 -18.22 4.17 -13.66
C TYR A 511 -19.62 3.69 -13.26
N LYS A 512 -20.54 4.62 -13.02
CA LYS A 512 -21.93 4.34 -12.63
C LYS A 512 -22.66 3.57 -13.74
N HIS A 513 -23.52 2.64 -13.32
CA HIS A 513 -24.26 1.76 -14.23
C HIS A 513 -25.03 2.56 -15.30
N ARG A 514 -24.70 2.31 -16.58
CA ARG A 514 -25.26 2.96 -17.79
C ARG A 514 -25.12 4.49 -17.84
N ASP A 515 -24.31 5.10 -16.97
CA ASP A 515 -24.07 6.54 -16.96
C ASP A 515 -22.90 6.91 -17.88
N MET A 516 -23.23 7.43 -19.05
CA MET A 516 -22.23 7.82 -20.05
C MET A 516 -21.51 9.12 -19.71
N THR A 517 -22.12 9.98 -18.90
CA THR A 517 -21.46 11.20 -18.41
C THR A 517 -20.38 10.83 -17.41
N ASP A 518 -20.68 9.93 -16.47
CA ASP A 518 -19.69 9.41 -15.53
C ASP A 518 -18.58 8.65 -16.27
N LEU A 519 -18.91 7.77 -17.22
CA LEU A 519 -17.92 7.09 -18.06
C LEU A 519 -16.99 8.08 -18.78
N GLU A 520 -17.54 9.13 -19.39
CA GLU A 520 -16.75 10.16 -20.05
C GLU A 520 -15.79 10.86 -19.07
N ASN A 521 -16.25 11.21 -17.88
CA ASN A 521 -15.40 11.77 -16.83
C ASN A 521 -14.23 10.82 -16.49
N LYS A 522 -14.49 9.51 -16.36
CA LYS A 522 -13.44 8.50 -16.10
C LYS A 522 -12.44 8.36 -17.24
N LEU A 523 -12.88 8.51 -18.49
CA LEU A 523 -11.99 8.54 -19.65
C LEU A 523 -11.14 9.81 -19.71
N GLN A 524 -11.65 10.94 -19.20
CA GLN A 524 -10.89 12.18 -19.06
C GLN A 524 -9.86 12.13 -17.93
N GLU A 525 -10.22 11.54 -16.79
CA GLU A 525 -9.31 11.36 -15.65
C GLU A 525 -8.14 10.43 -16.03
N SER A 526 -8.43 9.35 -16.79
CA SER A 526 -7.42 8.38 -17.24
C SER A 526 -6.57 8.83 -18.44
N LYS A 527 -6.55 10.12 -18.82
CA LYS A 527 -5.78 10.64 -19.97
C LYS A 527 -4.28 10.33 -19.94
N SER A 528 -3.70 10.13 -18.75
CA SER A 528 -2.30 9.78 -18.56
C SER A 528 -1.99 8.31 -18.89
N ALA A 529 -3.02 7.45 -18.98
CA ALA A 529 -2.86 6.03 -19.24
C ALA A 529 -2.48 5.75 -20.70
N ARG A 530 -1.41 4.97 -20.89
CA ARG A 530 -0.94 4.54 -22.22
C ARG A 530 -1.99 3.74 -23.00
N LEU A 531 -2.80 2.94 -22.31
CA LEU A 531 -3.90 2.15 -22.87
C LEU A 531 -5.10 2.27 -21.95
N ARG A 532 -6.29 2.38 -22.54
CA ARG A 532 -7.58 2.42 -21.84
C ARG A 532 -8.47 1.32 -22.38
N LEU A 533 -9.21 0.67 -21.49
CA LEU A 533 -10.16 -0.38 -21.82
C LEU A 533 -11.48 -0.06 -21.12
N ILE A 534 -12.57 0.04 -21.89
CA ILE A 534 -13.92 0.14 -21.36
C ILE A 534 -14.49 -1.27 -21.31
N ALA A 535 -14.73 -1.79 -20.11
CA ALA A 535 -15.33 -3.11 -19.90
C ALA A 535 -16.78 -2.97 -19.41
N THR A 536 -17.70 -3.68 -20.06
CA THR A 536 -19.14 -3.70 -19.71
C THR A 536 -19.77 -5.03 -20.09
N ASP A 537 -20.85 -5.43 -19.42
CA ASP A 537 -21.77 -6.41 -19.99
C ASP A 537 -22.53 -5.75 -21.15
N GLY A 538 -22.86 -6.52 -22.19
CA GLY A 538 -23.79 -6.08 -23.22
C GLY A 538 -25.24 -6.07 -22.70
N VAL A 539 -25.64 -7.15 -22.03
CA VAL A 539 -26.93 -7.28 -21.34
C VAL A 539 -26.70 -7.63 -19.88
N PHE A 540 -27.23 -6.80 -18.99
CA PHE A 540 -27.11 -6.99 -17.55
C PHE A 540 -28.14 -8.01 -17.06
N SER A 541 -27.65 -9.10 -16.51
CA SER A 541 -28.43 -10.31 -16.31
C SER A 541 -29.55 -10.16 -15.27
N MET A 542 -29.35 -9.38 -14.21
CA MET A 542 -30.31 -9.24 -13.11
C MET A 542 -31.50 -8.35 -13.46
N ASP A 543 -31.24 -7.28 -14.22
CA ASP A 543 -32.25 -6.29 -14.58
C ASP A 543 -32.82 -6.52 -15.99
N GLY A 544 -32.14 -7.27 -16.85
CA GLY A 544 -32.50 -7.36 -18.27
C GLY A 544 -32.33 -6.03 -19.01
N THR A 545 -31.51 -5.13 -18.48
CA THR A 545 -31.16 -3.86 -19.12
C THR A 545 -30.01 -4.04 -20.09
N ILE A 546 -29.95 -3.18 -21.10
CA ILE A 546 -28.95 -3.25 -22.16
C ILE A 546 -27.98 -2.07 -22.00
N ALA A 547 -26.68 -2.34 -22.14
CA ALA A 547 -25.68 -1.29 -22.13
C ALA A 547 -25.92 -0.29 -23.29
N PRO A 548 -25.70 1.02 -23.07
CA PRO A 548 -25.82 2.04 -24.11
C PRO A 548 -24.64 1.96 -25.10
N LEU A 549 -24.54 0.84 -25.83
CA LEU A 549 -23.36 0.42 -26.57
C LEU A 549 -22.91 1.46 -27.61
N SER A 550 -23.85 2.04 -28.37
CA SER A 550 -23.51 3.09 -29.35
C SER A 550 -22.75 4.27 -28.74
N LYS A 551 -23.15 4.71 -27.54
CA LYS A 551 -22.46 5.80 -26.81
C LYS A 551 -21.12 5.35 -26.24
N ILE A 552 -21.03 4.10 -25.79
CA ILE A 552 -19.77 3.52 -25.32
C ILE A 552 -18.75 3.47 -26.46
N ILE A 553 -19.16 3.05 -27.66
CA ILE A 553 -18.34 3.03 -28.87
C ILE A 553 -17.92 4.45 -29.26
N GLU A 554 -18.83 5.42 -29.22
CA GLU A 554 -18.52 6.83 -29.48
C GLU A 554 -17.44 7.36 -28.51
N LEU A 555 -17.61 7.12 -27.21
CA LEU A 555 -16.65 7.52 -26.18
C LEU A 555 -15.31 6.77 -26.34
N ALA A 556 -15.35 5.48 -26.65
CA ALA A 556 -14.14 4.70 -26.92
C ALA A 556 -13.34 5.29 -28.08
N LYS A 557 -14.00 5.63 -29.19
CA LYS A 557 -13.37 6.30 -30.35
C LYS A 557 -12.85 7.69 -29.98
N LYS A 558 -13.65 8.51 -29.28
CA LYS A 558 -13.27 9.87 -28.85
C LYS A 558 -12.04 9.89 -27.95
N TYR A 559 -11.95 8.90 -27.08
CA TYR A 559 -10.89 8.79 -26.09
C TYR A 559 -9.85 7.75 -26.46
N ASP A 560 -9.76 7.19 -27.67
CA ASP A 560 -8.74 6.16 -27.98
C ASP A 560 -8.66 5.04 -26.92
N ALA A 561 -9.82 4.47 -26.59
CA ALA A 561 -9.96 3.36 -25.66
C ALA A 561 -10.44 2.10 -26.40
N ILE A 562 -9.97 0.95 -25.95
CA ILE A 562 -10.40 -0.37 -26.43
C ILE A 562 -11.75 -0.69 -25.79
N THR A 563 -12.63 -1.37 -26.51
CA THR A 563 -13.91 -1.87 -25.98
C THR A 563 -13.86 -3.36 -25.65
N PHE A 564 -14.35 -3.71 -24.46
CA PHE A 564 -14.57 -5.09 -24.02
C PHE A 564 -16.02 -5.26 -23.62
N VAL A 565 -16.74 -6.17 -24.28
CA VAL A 565 -18.14 -6.45 -24.01
C VAL A 565 -18.34 -7.91 -23.65
N ASP A 566 -18.98 -8.17 -22.50
CA ASP A 566 -19.47 -9.50 -22.13
C ASP A 566 -20.89 -9.71 -22.66
N ASP A 567 -21.01 -10.57 -23.66
CA ASP A 567 -22.24 -10.91 -24.36
C ASP A 567 -22.81 -12.28 -23.94
N CYS A 568 -22.40 -12.81 -22.78
CA CYS A 568 -22.91 -14.09 -22.30
C CYS A 568 -24.45 -14.13 -22.20
N HIS A 569 -25.10 -12.99 -21.99
CA HIS A 569 -26.55 -12.85 -21.93
C HIS A 569 -27.19 -12.28 -23.21
N ALA A 570 -26.49 -12.30 -24.34
CA ALA A 570 -26.99 -11.80 -25.62
C ALA A 570 -26.75 -12.79 -26.77
N THR A 571 -25.57 -13.41 -26.80
CA THR A 571 -25.19 -14.35 -27.85
C THR A 571 -26.18 -15.50 -28.01
N GLY A 572 -26.57 -15.77 -29.24
CA GLY A 572 -27.40 -16.89 -29.65
C GLY A 572 -28.87 -16.53 -29.85
N PHE A 573 -29.32 -15.37 -29.35
CA PHE A 573 -30.75 -15.03 -29.35
C PHE A 573 -31.07 -13.53 -29.35
N PHE A 574 -30.09 -12.65 -29.18
CA PHE A 574 -30.28 -11.20 -29.16
C PHE A 574 -29.67 -10.56 -30.42
N GLY A 575 -30.35 -9.54 -30.99
CA GLY A 575 -30.08 -9.04 -32.34
C GLY A 575 -30.89 -9.78 -33.42
N LYS A 576 -30.85 -9.27 -34.66
CA LYS A 576 -31.67 -9.77 -35.79
C LYS A 576 -31.42 -11.26 -36.09
N THR A 577 -30.20 -11.74 -35.93
CA THR A 577 -29.79 -13.13 -36.18
C THR A 577 -29.17 -13.80 -34.95
N GLY A 578 -29.24 -13.15 -33.78
CA GLY A 578 -28.74 -13.71 -32.52
C GLY A 578 -27.24 -13.50 -32.33
N ARG A 579 -26.61 -12.58 -33.05
CA ARG A 579 -25.16 -12.31 -32.96
C ARG A 579 -24.77 -11.54 -31.70
N GLY A 580 -25.73 -11.07 -30.92
CA GLY A 580 -25.50 -10.41 -29.64
C GLY A 580 -25.78 -8.90 -29.69
N THR A 581 -25.18 -8.17 -28.77
CA THR A 581 -25.49 -6.75 -28.56
C THR A 581 -24.97 -5.85 -29.68
N GLU A 582 -23.85 -6.20 -30.32
CA GLU A 582 -23.34 -5.46 -31.47
C GLU A 582 -24.34 -5.42 -32.63
N GLU A 583 -24.99 -6.55 -32.94
CA GLU A 583 -25.99 -6.64 -34.00
C GLU A 583 -27.28 -5.92 -33.61
N TYR A 584 -27.68 -6.00 -32.34
CA TYR A 584 -28.87 -5.31 -31.85
C TYR A 584 -28.80 -3.79 -32.05
N PHE A 585 -27.61 -3.20 -31.93
CA PHE A 585 -27.39 -1.77 -32.17
C PHE A 585 -26.82 -1.43 -33.56
N ASP A 586 -26.84 -2.37 -34.52
CA ASP A 586 -26.29 -2.20 -35.87
C ASP A 586 -24.80 -1.75 -35.89
N HIS A 587 -24.00 -2.25 -34.94
CA HIS A 587 -22.57 -1.96 -34.74
C HIS A 587 -21.66 -3.19 -34.94
N LEU A 588 -22.06 -4.11 -35.83
CA LEU A 588 -21.29 -5.33 -36.12
C LEU A 588 -19.82 -5.00 -36.45
N GLY A 589 -18.89 -5.51 -35.65
CA GLY A 589 -17.45 -5.32 -35.82
C GLY A 589 -16.86 -4.03 -35.26
N ASP A 590 -17.65 -3.16 -34.63
CA ASP A 590 -17.15 -1.96 -33.94
C ASP A 590 -16.56 -2.26 -32.55
N ILE A 591 -16.88 -3.41 -31.94
CA ILE A 591 -16.34 -3.83 -30.63
C ILE A 591 -14.99 -4.54 -30.82
N ASP A 592 -13.97 -4.17 -30.04
CA ASP A 592 -12.63 -4.75 -30.15
C ASP A 592 -12.54 -6.16 -29.55
N ILE A 593 -13.18 -6.40 -28.41
CA ILE A 593 -13.16 -7.67 -27.69
C ILE A 593 -14.58 -8.02 -27.24
N ILE A 594 -15.07 -9.18 -27.67
CA ILE A 594 -16.33 -9.75 -27.19
C ILE A 594 -16.02 -11.05 -26.45
N ASN A 595 -16.48 -11.14 -25.22
CA ASN A 595 -16.50 -12.38 -24.45
C ASN A 595 -17.90 -12.95 -24.43
N SER A 596 -18.02 -14.27 -24.49
CA SER A 596 -19.31 -14.93 -24.34
C SER A 596 -19.16 -16.37 -23.83
N THR A 597 -20.28 -17.03 -23.61
CA THR A 597 -20.37 -18.37 -23.02
C THR A 597 -21.00 -19.38 -23.97
N LEU A 598 -20.56 -20.64 -23.83
CA LEU A 598 -21.20 -21.82 -24.43
C LEU A 598 -22.21 -22.48 -23.47
N GLY A 599 -22.24 -22.04 -22.21
CA GLY A 599 -23.06 -22.63 -21.15
C GLY A 599 -24.49 -22.09 -21.05
N LYS A 600 -24.93 -21.22 -21.97
CA LYS A 600 -26.27 -20.63 -21.98
C LYS A 600 -27.00 -20.99 -23.27
N ALA A 601 -27.32 -20.01 -24.12
CA ALA A 601 -28.08 -20.23 -25.35
C ALA A 601 -27.38 -21.18 -26.34
N LEU A 602 -26.04 -21.27 -26.31
CA LEU A 602 -25.23 -22.07 -27.23
C LEU A 602 -25.01 -23.53 -26.77
N GLY A 603 -26.02 -24.16 -26.19
CA GLY A 603 -26.00 -25.59 -25.86
C GLY A 603 -25.88 -25.94 -24.38
N GLY A 604 -25.89 -24.96 -23.48
CA GLY A 604 -26.18 -25.14 -22.04
C GLY A 604 -25.18 -25.94 -21.22
N ALA A 605 -24.05 -26.39 -21.80
CA ALA A 605 -23.18 -27.36 -21.16
C ALA A 605 -22.04 -26.73 -20.34
N ALA A 606 -21.01 -26.19 -21.00
CA ALA A 606 -19.86 -25.56 -20.34
C ALA A 606 -18.99 -24.79 -21.35
N GLY A 607 -18.18 -23.86 -20.85
CA GLY A 607 -17.16 -23.16 -21.64
C GLY A 607 -17.53 -21.73 -22.03
N GLY A 608 -16.57 -21.07 -22.67
CA GLY A 608 -16.69 -19.70 -23.15
C GLY A 608 -15.62 -19.39 -24.17
N TYR A 609 -15.76 -18.25 -24.81
CA TYR A 609 -14.87 -17.84 -25.87
C TYR A 609 -14.67 -16.32 -25.88
N THR A 610 -13.58 -15.90 -26.50
CA THR A 610 -13.25 -14.50 -26.76
C THR A 610 -13.08 -14.34 -28.27
N THR A 611 -13.81 -13.42 -28.87
CA THR A 611 -13.59 -12.97 -30.25
C THR A 611 -12.94 -11.59 -30.24
N SER A 612 -11.88 -11.44 -31.03
CA SER A 612 -11.16 -10.18 -31.18
C SER A 612 -10.27 -10.23 -32.43
N LYS A 613 -9.52 -9.16 -32.69
CA LYS A 613 -8.46 -9.12 -33.70
C LYS A 613 -7.42 -10.23 -33.44
N LYS A 614 -6.83 -10.76 -34.52
CA LYS A 614 -5.91 -11.90 -34.47
C LYS A 614 -4.75 -11.70 -33.50
N GLU A 615 -4.25 -10.47 -33.40
CA GLU A 615 -3.13 -10.07 -32.55
C GLU A 615 -3.49 -10.22 -31.07
N ILE A 616 -4.69 -9.76 -30.68
CA ILE A 616 -5.21 -9.87 -29.31
C ILE A 616 -5.45 -11.35 -28.96
N VAL A 617 -6.08 -12.12 -29.86
CA VAL A 617 -6.29 -13.56 -29.65
C VAL A 617 -4.95 -14.30 -29.50
N SER A 618 -3.95 -13.96 -30.32
CA SER A 618 -2.62 -14.57 -30.24
C SER A 618 -1.94 -14.26 -28.91
N LEU A 619 -2.04 -13.00 -28.44
CA LEU A 619 -1.53 -12.58 -27.14
C LEU A 619 -2.21 -13.33 -26.01
N LEU A 620 -3.55 -13.42 -26.02
CA LEU A 620 -4.32 -14.12 -25.00
C LEU A 620 -3.93 -15.60 -24.93
N ARG A 621 -3.75 -16.28 -26.07
CA ARG A 621 -3.31 -17.69 -26.09
C ARG A 621 -1.92 -17.89 -25.47
N GLN A 622 -1.03 -16.91 -25.59
CA GLN A 622 0.35 -17.00 -25.06
C GLN A 622 0.50 -16.51 -23.62
N ARG A 623 -0.44 -15.69 -23.11
CA ARG A 623 -0.30 -15.02 -21.80
C ARG A 623 -1.40 -15.39 -20.81
N SER A 624 -2.56 -15.85 -21.26
CA SER A 624 -3.68 -16.20 -20.38
C SER A 624 -3.39 -17.50 -19.65
N ARG A 625 -3.09 -17.41 -18.35
CA ARG A 625 -2.86 -18.58 -17.49
C ARG A 625 -4.04 -19.57 -17.50
N PRO A 626 -5.32 -19.13 -17.44
CA PRO A 626 -6.46 -20.04 -17.58
C PRO A 626 -6.47 -20.80 -18.91
N TYR A 627 -5.95 -20.22 -20.00
CA TYR A 627 -5.86 -20.91 -21.29
C TYR A 627 -4.69 -21.91 -21.33
N LEU A 628 -3.53 -21.55 -20.79
CA LEU A 628 -2.31 -22.35 -20.85
C LEU A 628 -2.29 -23.54 -19.88
N PHE A 629 -2.93 -23.42 -18.72
CA PHE A 629 -2.81 -24.37 -17.63
C PHE A 629 -4.14 -25.04 -17.25
N SER A 630 -5.10 -25.12 -18.19
CA SER A 630 -6.36 -25.84 -17.99
C SER A 630 -6.58 -26.86 -19.10
N ASN A 631 -7.30 -27.93 -18.77
CA ASN A 631 -7.68 -28.93 -19.76
C ASN A 631 -8.63 -28.32 -20.80
N SER A 632 -8.49 -28.76 -22.05
CA SER A 632 -9.41 -28.37 -23.12
C SER A 632 -10.84 -28.83 -22.81
N ILE A 633 -11.83 -28.09 -23.32
CA ILE A 633 -13.24 -28.43 -23.15
C ILE A 633 -13.58 -29.78 -23.83
N PRO A 634 -14.49 -30.60 -23.26
CA PRO A 634 -14.81 -31.91 -23.81
C PRO A 634 -15.32 -31.84 -25.26
N PRO A 635 -14.91 -32.75 -26.16
CA PRO A 635 -15.33 -32.72 -27.56
C PRO A 635 -16.85 -32.72 -27.77
N SER A 636 -17.63 -33.39 -26.91
CA SER A 636 -19.09 -33.40 -26.98
C SER A 636 -19.71 -32.02 -26.75
N VAL A 637 -19.12 -31.22 -25.86
CA VAL A 637 -19.56 -29.84 -25.59
C VAL A 637 -19.30 -28.95 -26.81
N VAL A 638 -18.13 -29.12 -27.44
CA VAL A 638 -17.78 -28.41 -28.68
C VAL A 638 -18.73 -28.77 -29.80
N ALA A 639 -19.01 -30.07 -30.00
CA ALA A 639 -19.91 -30.54 -31.06
C ALA A 639 -21.35 -30.01 -30.87
N SER A 640 -21.87 -30.01 -29.64
CA SER A 640 -23.18 -29.43 -29.33
C SER A 640 -23.22 -27.93 -29.62
N ALA A 641 -22.20 -27.18 -29.21
CA ALA A 641 -22.12 -25.75 -29.47
C ALA A 641 -22.06 -25.43 -30.98
N ILE A 642 -21.25 -26.18 -31.75
CA ILE A 642 -21.22 -26.09 -33.21
C ILE A 642 -22.61 -26.33 -33.80
N LYS A 643 -23.29 -27.41 -33.36
CA LYS A 643 -24.61 -27.73 -33.92
C LYS A 643 -25.65 -26.65 -33.59
N VAL A 644 -25.61 -26.08 -32.39
CA VAL A 644 -26.49 -24.95 -32.04
C VAL A 644 -26.18 -23.73 -32.90
N MET A 645 -24.90 -23.42 -33.13
CA MET A 645 -24.49 -22.34 -34.03
C MET A 645 -25.01 -22.55 -35.46
N ASP A 646 -24.96 -23.77 -36.00
CA ASP A 646 -25.56 -24.08 -37.30
C ASP A 646 -27.07 -23.77 -37.30
N LEU A 647 -27.79 -24.25 -36.28
CA LEU A 647 -29.25 -24.10 -36.19
C LEU A 647 -29.70 -22.63 -36.13
N ILE A 648 -29.00 -21.78 -35.38
CA ILE A 648 -29.34 -20.36 -35.25
C ILE A 648 -28.83 -19.53 -36.45
N THR A 649 -27.80 -20.00 -37.16
CA THR A 649 -27.30 -19.34 -38.37
C THR A 649 -28.23 -19.60 -39.56
N ASP A 650 -28.78 -20.81 -39.65
CA ASP A 650 -29.64 -21.22 -40.77
C ASP A 650 -31.07 -20.67 -40.69
N SER A 651 -31.55 -20.28 -39.48
CA SER A 651 -32.95 -19.86 -39.30
C SER A 651 -33.16 -18.96 -38.07
N THR A 652 -34.00 -17.93 -38.23
CA THR A 652 -34.48 -17.07 -37.13
C THR A 652 -35.66 -17.65 -36.38
N LYS A 653 -36.21 -18.80 -36.77
CA LYS A 653 -37.46 -19.35 -36.22
C LYS A 653 -37.49 -19.42 -34.69
N PHE A 654 -36.36 -19.79 -34.07
CA PHE A 654 -36.26 -19.83 -32.60
C PHE A 654 -36.28 -18.44 -31.97
N LEU A 655 -35.63 -17.46 -32.61
CA LEU A 655 -35.59 -16.06 -32.17
C LEU A 655 -36.97 -15.42 -32.31
N ASP A 656 -37.65 -15.63 -33.44
CA ASP A 656 -38.99 -15.11 -33.70
C ASP A 656 -39.99 -15.62 -32.65
N ARG A 657 -39.92 -16.93 -32.35
CA ARG A 657 -40.74 -17.53 -31.29
C ARG A 657 -40.38 -16.99 -29.91
N LEU A 658 -39.10 -16.82 -29.60
CA LEU A 658 -38.65 -16.26 -28.34
C LEU A 658 -39.14 -14.82 -28.15
N ALA A 659 -39.08 -14.00 -29.19
CA ALA A 659 -39.55 -12.62 -29.19
C ALA A 659 -41.07 -12.58 -28.92
N GLY A 660 -41.86 -13.36 -29.67
CA GLY A 660 -43.30 -13.43 -29.46
C GLY A 660 -43.68 -13.94 -28.06
N ASN A 661 -42.99 -14.97 -27.56
CA ASN A 661 -43.17 -15.46 -26.20
C ASN A 661 -42.84 -14.40 -25.14
N THR A 662 -41.76 -13.64 -25.34
CA THR A 662 -41.30 -12.61 -24.40
C THR A 662 -42.30 -11.46 -24.35
N GLU A 663 -42.76 -11.00 -25.51
CA GLU A 663 -43.78 -9.95 -25.64
C GLU A 663 -45.09 -10.39 -24.98
N HIS A 664 -45.54 -11.61 -25.26
CA HIS A 664 -46.77 -12.17 -24.66
C HIS A 664 -46.70 -12.18 -23.14
N PHE A 665 -45.62 -12.73 -22.56
CA PHE A 665 -45.45 -12.75 -21.10
C PHE A 665 -45.40 -11.34 -20.50
N ARG A 666 -44.59 -10.43 -21.07
CA ARG A 666 -44.44 -9.05 -20.58
C ARG A 666 -45.79 -8.33 -20.59
N ASN A 667 -46.50 -8.36 -21.71
CA ASN A 667 -47.80 -7.71 -21.87
C ASN A 667 -48.83 -8.28 -20.89
N ALA A 668 -48.93 -9.61 -20.77
CA ALA A 668 -49.90 -10.25 -19.90
C ALA A 668 -49.65 -9.93 -18.41
N MET A 669 -48.39 -9.96 -17.98
CA MET A 669 -48.00 -9.59 -16.61
C MET A 669 -48.25 -8.12 -16.30
N THR A 670 -47.92 -7.21 -17.23
CA THR A 670 -48.17 -5.77 -17.06
C THR A 670 -49.66 -5.46 -17.03
N MET A 671 -50.48 -6.07 -17.90
CA MET A 671 -51.94 -5.93 -17.86
C MET A 671 -52.54 -6.45 -16.55
N ALA A 672 -51.92 -7.45 -15.94
CA ALA A 672 -52.32 -7.97 -14.63
C ALA A 672 -51.94 -7.07 -13.46
N GLY A 673 -51.17 -5.99 -13.68
CA GLY A 673 -50.75 -5.05 -12.64
C GLY A 673 -49.33 -5.25 -12.12
N PHE A 674 -48.59 -6.24 -12.60
CA PHE A 674 -47.19 -6.44 -12.18
C PHE A 674 -46.27 -5.42 -12.82
N THR A 675 -45.27 -4.99 -12.06
CA THR A 675 -44.15 -4.19 -12.58
C THR A 675 -43.06 -5.11 -13.10
N ILE A 676 -42.81 -5.09 -14.41
CA ILE A 676 -41.73 -5.82 -15.07
C ILE A 676 -40.59 -4.84 -15.40
N SER A 677 -39.39 -5.12 -14.93
CA SER A 677 -38.20 -4.30 -15.22
C SER A 677 -37.48 -4.74 -16.50
N GLY A 678 -36.41 -4.03 -16.86
CA GLY A 678 -35.58 -4.34 -18.03
C GLY A 678 -36.12 -3.84 -19.36
N ASP A 679 -35.24 -3.84 -20.34
CA ASP A 679 -35.53 -3.42 -21.71
C ASP A 679 -36.21 -4.57 -22.48
N ASN A 680 -36.30 -4.51 -23.82
CA ASN A 680 -36.93 -5.55 -24.64
C ASN A 680 -36.06 -6.83 -24.74
N HIS A 681 -35.85 -7.49 -23.61
CA HIS A 681 -34.99 -8.66 -23.46
C HIS A 681 -35.79 -9.85 -22.89
N PRO A 682 -35.47 -11.11 -23.27
CA PRO A 682 -36.09 -12.33 -22.72
C PRO A 682 -35.94 -12.58 -21.22
N ILE A 683 -35.19 -11.72 -20.52
CA ILE A 683 -35.13 -11.70 -19.07
C ILE A 683 -36.20 -10.70 -18.63
N CYS A 684 -37.18 -11.18 -17.87
CA CYS A 684 -38.34 -10.43 -17.41
C CYS A 684 -38.36 -10.43 -15.87
N PRO A 685 -37.69 -9.49 -15.19
CA PRO A 685 -37.70 -9.40 -13.75
C PRO A 685 -39.03 -8.83 -13.25
N VAL A 686 -39.78 -9.64 -12.50
CA VAL A 686 -41.04 -9.26 -11.83
C VAL A 686 -40.68 -8.62 -10.49
N MET A 687 -40.94 -7.32 -10.35
CA MET A 687 -40.51 -6.56 -9.17
C MET A 687 -41.45 -6.80 -7.99
N LEU A 688 -40.88 -7.16 -6.83
CA LEU A 688 -41.62 -7.39 -5.58
C LEU A 688 -41.17 -6.48 -4.43
N GLY A 689 -39.97 -5.92 -4.51
CA GLY A 689 -39.41 -4.99 -3.52
C GLY A 689 -38.88 -5.69 -2.27
N ASP A 690 -39.76 -6.40 -1.55
CA ASP A 690 -39.42 -7.08 -0.29
C ASP A 690 -38.79 -8.47 -0.49
N ALA A 691 -37.73 -8.75 0.28
CA ALA A 691 -36.95 -9.97 0.18
C ALA A 691 -37.72 -11.22 0.66
N LYS A 692 -38.48 -11.11 1.75
CA LYS A 692 -39.24 -12.24 2.30
C LYS A 692 -40.40 -12.59 1.38
N LEU A 693 -41.08 -11.57 0.87
CA LEU A 693 -42.12 -11.72 -0.13
C LEU A 693 -41.59 -12.45 -1.36
N ALA A 694 -40.42 -12.07 -1.89
CA ALA A 694 -39.84 -12.72 -3.06
C ALA A 694 -39.57 -14.22 -2.85
N THR A 695 -39.04 -14.61 -1.68
CA THR A 695 -38.82 -16.02 -1.34
C THR A 695 -40.14 -16.79 -1.24
N ILE A 696 -41.10 -16.27 -0.47
CA ILE A 696 -42.40 -16.94 -0.27
C ILE A 696 -43.16 -17.05 -1.60
N PHE A 697 -43.11 -16.01 -2.43
CA PHE A 697 -43.74 -16.01 -3.74
C PHE A 697 -43.12 -17.09 -4.64
N ALA A 698 -41.80 -17.23 -4.65
CA ALA A 698 -41.12 -18.28 -5.41
C ALA A 698 -41.50 -19.69 -4.93
N ASP A 699 -41.58 -19.92 -3.61
CA ASP A 699 -42.02 -21.21 -3.05
C ASP A 699 -43.46 -21.55 -3.45
N LYS A 700 -44.36 -20.55 -3.47
CA LYS A 700 -45.74 -20.72 -3.93
C LYS A 700 -45.82 -21.04 -5.43
N MET A 701 -45.00 -20.40 -6.24
CA MET A 701 -44.90 -20.70 -7.68
C MET A 701 -44.43 -22.14 -7.89
N MET A 702 -43.44 -22.60 -7.12
CA MET A 702 -43.00 -24.00 -7.14
C MET A 702 -44.14 -24.95 -6.75
N GLY A 703 -44.94 -24.60 -5.74
CA GLY A 703 -46.14 -25.36 -5.36
C GLY A 703 -47.20 -25.47 -6.48
N LYS A 704 -47.16 -24.58 -7.48
CA LYS A 704 -47.99 -24.65 -8.71
C LYS A 704 -47.30 -25.39 -9.87
N GLY A 705 -46.14 -25.98 -9.60
CA GLY A 705 -45.31 -26.66 -10.58
C GLY A 705 -44.55 -25.72 -11.51
N ILE A 706 -44.32 -24.46 -11.12
CA ILE A 706 -43.59 -23.48 -11.90
C ILE A 706 -42.33 -23.08 -11.13
N TYR A 707 -41.18 -23.51 -11.64
CA TYR A 707 -39.91 -23.20 -10.99
C TYR A 707 -39.44 -21.79 -11.34
N VAL A 708 -39.36 -20.92 -10.32
CA VAL A 708 -38.77 -19.59 -10.39
C VAL A 708 -37.95 -19.34 -9.13
N ILE A 709 -37.03 -18.38 -9.20
CA ILE A 709 -36.20 -17.99 -8.07
C ILE A 709 -36.40 -16.50 -7.77
N GLY A 710 -36.60 -16.21 -6.48
CA GLY A 710 -36.57 -14.86 -5.94
C GLY A 710 -35.13 -14.39 -5.71
N PHE A 711 -34.83 -13.18 -6.16
CA PHE A 711 -33.56 -12.50 -5.96
C PHE A 711 -33.76 -11.34 -4.99
N SER A 712 -32.91 -11.25 -3.99
CA SER A 712 -32.90 -10.20 -2.97
C SER A 712 -31.46 -9.79 -2.64
N TYR A 713 -31.29 -8.84 -1.71
CA TYR A 713 -29.95 -8.42 -1.26
C TYR A 713 -29.12 -9.63 -0.78
N PRO A 714 -27.83 -9.75 -1.15
CA PRO A 714 -26.97 -8.75 -1.82
C PRO A 714 -26.96 -8.81 -3.36
N VAL A 715 -27.70 -9.73 -3.99
CA VAL A 715 -27.65 -9.93 -5.46
C VAL A 715 -28.33 -8.76 -6.21
N VAL A 716 -29.34 -8.16 -5.60
CA VAL A 716 -29.99 -6.93 -6.07
C VAL A 716 -30.07 -5.92 -4.91
N PRO A 717 -30.17 -4.60 -5.16
CA PRO A 717 -30.22 -3.61 -4.09
C PRO A 717 -31.32 -3.89 -3.07
N LYS A 718 -31.11 -3.41 -1.82
CA LYS A 718 -32.16 -3.46 -0.79
C LYS A 718 -33.46 -2.84 -1.31
N ASP A 719 -34.58 -3.42 -0.89
CA ASP A 719 -35.93 -3.00 -1.28
C ASP A 719 -36.21 -3.09 -2.80
N LYS A 720 -35.39 -3.85 -3.54
CA LYS A 720 -35.53 -4.13 -4.98
C LYS A 720 -35.55 -5.62 -5.29
N ALA A 721 -36.07 -6.44 -4.36
CA ALA A 721 -36.24 -7.87 -4.57
C ALA A 721 -37.19 -8.14 -5.75
N ARG A 722 -36.97 -9.26 -6.45
CA ARG A 722 -37.67 -9.59 -7.69
C ARG A 722 -37.65 -11.07 -7.99
N ILE A 723 -38.57 -11.55 -8.81
CA ILE A 723 -38.48 -12.88 -9.44
C ILE A 723 -37.94 -12.70 -10.85
N ARG A 724 -36.80 -13.32 -11.16
CA ARG A 724 -36.21 -13.24 -12.50
C ARG A 724 -36.75 -14.37 -13.36
N VAL A 725 -37.62 -14.02 -14.30
CA VAL A 725 -38.17 -14.99 -15.28
C VAL A 725 -37.33 -14.93 -16.55
N GLN A 726 -36.99 -16.10 -17.10
CA GLN A 726 -36.23 -16.23 -18.34
C GLN A 726 -37.11 -16.95 -19.36
N ILE A 727 -37.52 -16.23 -20.39
CA ILE A 727 -38.36 -16.79 -21.45
C ILE A 727 -37.48 -17.55 -22.43
N SER A 728 -38.00 -18.67 -22.94
CA SER A 728 -37.33 -19.55 -23.89
C SER A 728 -38.21 -19.76 -25.12
N ALA A 729 -37.57 -19.98 -26.27
CA ALA A 729 -38.24 -20.42 -27.50
C ALA A 729 -38.92 -21.79 -27.34
N ALA A 730 -38.49 -22.59 -26.35
CA ALA A 730 -39.10 -23.89 -26.06
C ALA A 730 -40.48 -23.78 -25.42
N HIS A 731 -40.76 -22.69 -24.68
CA HIS A 731 -42.05 -22.50 -24.02
C HIS A 731 -43.17 -22.40 -25.05
N THR A 732 -44.26 -23.12 -24.81
CA THR A 732 -45.51 -22.99 -25.57
C THR A 732 -46.30 -21.78 -25.05
N THR A 733 -47.28 -21.31 -25.84
CA THR A 733 -48.17 -20.24 -25.38
C THR A 733 -48.93 -20.65 -24.12
N GLU A 734 -49.33 -21.92 -24.06
CA GLU A 734 -50.02 -22.52 -22.91
C GLU A 734 -49.13 -22.54 -21.65
N ASP A 735 -47.82 -22.81 -21.79
CA ASP A 735 -46.88 -22.74 -20.67
C ASP A 735 -46.79 -21.30 -20.11
N ILE A 736 -46.75 -20.31 -21.01
CA ILE A 736 -46.69 -18.89 -20.64
C ILE A 736 -47.98 -18.47 -19.95
N ASP A 737 -49.14 -18.81 -20.51
CA ASP A 737 -50.44 -18.51 -19.91
C ASP A 737 -50.60 -19.16 -18.55
N ARG A 738 -50.15 -20.42 -18.39
CA ARG A 738 -50.13 -21.11 -17.10
C ARG A 738 -49.25 -20.36 -16.10
N ALA A 739 -48.07 -19.90 -16.50
CA ALA A 739 -47.17 -19.15 -15.65
C ALA A 739 -47.78 -17.81 -15.23
N VAL A 740 -48.33 -17.05 -16.18
CA VAL A 740 -49.01 -15.76 -15.93
C VAL A 740 -50.17 -15.95 -14.96
N ASN A 741 -51.04 -16.94 -15.18
CA ASN A 741 -52.18 -17.20 -14.30
C ASN A 741 -51.75 -17.55 -12.87
N ALA A 742 -50.66 -18.31 -12.71
CA ALA A 742 -50.08 -18.62 -11.41
C ALA A 742 -49.56 -17.36 -10.69
N PHE A 743 -48.84 -16.50 -11.42
CA PHE A 743 -48.41 -15.19 -10.92
C PHE A 743 -49.61 -14.36 -10.48
N ILE A 744 -50.65 -14.23 -11.30
CA ILE A 744 -51.86 -13.46 -10.97
C ILE A 744 -52.51 -13.96 -9.68
N GLN A 745 -52.67 -15.29 -9.54
CA GLN A 745 -53.30 -15.87 -8.37
C GLN A 745 -52.50 -15.58 -7.09
N ILE A 746 -51.18 -15.76 -7.12
CA ILE A 746 -50.31 -15.54 -5.96
C ILE A 746 -50.16 -14.04 -5.68
N GLY A 747 -50.09 -13.21 -6.72
CA GLY A 747 -50.02 -11.75 -6.60
C GLY A 747 -51.24 -11.16 -5.89
N LYS A 748 -52.45 -11.64 -6.23
CA LYS A 748 -53.68 -11.26 -5.52
C LYS A 748 -53.69 -11.73 -4.07
N GLU A 749 -53.17 -12.93 -3.81
CA GLU A 749 -53.09 -13.47 -2.44
C GLU A 749 -52.22 -12.60 -1.53
N PHE A 750 -51.10 -12.10 -2.03
CA PHE A 750 -50.16 -11.26 -1.29
C PHE A 750 -50.37 -9.74 -1.48
N ALA A 751 -51.46 -9.34 -2.13
CA ALA A 751 -51.78 -7.93 -2.43
C ALA A 751 -50.65 -7.18 -3.15
N VAL A 752 -49.96 -7.87 -4.07
CA VAL A 752 -48.95 -7.29 -4.96
C VAL A 752 -49.60 -6.60 -6.16
N ILE A 753 -50.78 -7.08 -6.57
CA ILE A 753 -51.63 -6.56 -7.65
C ILE A 753 -53.09 -6.50 -7.24
#